data_AF-A0A954V7U9-F1
#
_entry.id   AF-A0A954V7U9-F1
#
_cell.length_a   1.000
_cell.length_b   1.000
_cell.length_c   1.000
_cell.angle_alpha   90.00
_cell.angle_beta   90.00
_cell.angle_gamma   90.00
#
_symmetry.space_group_name_H-M   'P 1'
#
loop_
_entity.id
_entity.type
_entity.pdbx_description
1 polymer ?
#
loop_
_entity_poly.entity_id
_entity_poly.type
_entity_poly.pdbx_seq_one_letter_code
_entity_poly.pdbx_strand_id
1 'polypeptide(L)'
;MDLQEETAGDDWGFVNHLVGLVGSVEKRFPPLVVIDAIEGLETFVGETDQFGEGRTRRSRIAQLTRLATQVGVQLVFVVEEPDGTSRLPEQYVADLVIRLRYNDDTSYVQRYIEIEKCRGVAHARGKHEFSIRSGLGTFTGRESNIDDPFISWVEEVEFDIDRIANTTTLAHIHISESLHLRSRQVRSTPQLGFDLIGAPTFGLERLDKRVEIEKSVESRQNRESHQYSLPGSFTVLFGEPGTFKSRLARRFLAQTFVDNKGKTLPLQEQGVAVLITTGSIEKEMLRDKILLHLAAPDATNISQLSSRLLCRRINVRHLSSAYLMQIVDRHLFKAHAILHGKMDIDELRHTISHDDLRKVAHRIRIVIEDWQSIIASHPLIRDEPLALETVASALQREGVTSLIVSSQSGALLERRSRYECNDLERLDVNQIVTWSVPFFGERRVAIGFKTAITHGGPSHVFELCPRDPSGFDDTESLSVNPHFALYESVGLGNPKRIPLAVRLYGGNHTPNDNTMVQFAKVVADAFSQVFIPCRESTEVVSFDDAEAYEGFFTFADNLDNSRLDHSIVFQIDEFWSDGKRSLLSLDSYFNAIVAERNSSKEDGWIPRSDEDVYSLFHPRPFNEVITTKRTKHVHELTRRTAKLPYVTRRDMFRADTVRANGEAMRVDRIPYLWDFGMIVAEYDYWNTPSLRRRVLLNDGRTVSDVFDRLSMTSKRPPLPVVTWGEFFTACQVIAEYHKTATFDVDLSTPETLSCLVLEIWASLRMEMVRNATGEDPFGEKRTIKEMCTMCSLTLFIALAQLIAACPHLTAKNRRVCRDHVSPRAAASREWYHTASAIFRERGNERRLVLLRLPGFFSTRGDWSLAAAAGSRSPLLAHRALDILSSRRLNLLRLQDGIGLPVRDIVRDDQMGELVTAINILDPAIGGSRRLRLSEIVSIGADWTPGFNWLWRSRILRYDRDSFYFRRWVARMIEESAEWIPNELKGLDALTEVARNIRYEQSDQESLSDLSVERKFLRPFDERVEILRAALRI
;
A
#
# COMPACT_ATOMS: atom_id res chain seq x y z
N MET A 1 44.54 -11.27 -60.13
CA MET A 1 44.99 -11.83 -61.40
C MET A 1 43.82 -12.60 -61.94
N ASP A 2 43.31 -12.22 -63.11
CA ASP A 2 42.22 -12.93 -63.76
C ASP A 2 42.83 -14.02 -64.65
N LEU A 3 42.79 -15.26 -64.18
CA LEU A 3 43.39 -16.38 -64.91
C LEU A 3 42.62 -16.72 -66.18
N GLN A 4 41.30 -16.48 -66.21
CA GLN A 4 40.46 -16.79 -67.36
C GLN A 4 40.82 -15.92 -68.57
N GLU A 5 41.16 -14.65 -68.33
CA GLU A 5 41.57 -13.72 -69.38
C GLU A 5 43.07 -13.84 -69.76
N GLU A 6 43.92 -14.17 -68.79
CA GLU A 6 45.38 -14.05 -68.96
C GLU A 6 46.12 -15.38 -69.19
N THR A 7 45.47 -16.53 -69.04
CA THR A 7 46.14 -17.83 -69.16
C THR A 7 45.45 -18.77 -70.15
N ALA A 8 46.25 -19.53 -70.91
CA ALA A 8 45.79 -20.47 -71.94
C ALA A 8 46.28 -21.91 -71.64
N GLY A 9 46.34 -22.31 -70.37
CA GLY A 9 47.10 -23.50 -69.94
C GLY A 9 46.52 -24.26 -68.73
N ASP A 10 47.39 -25.06 -68.08
CA ASP A 10 47.04 -25.81 -66.86
C ASP A 10 47.00 -24.87 -65.64
N ASP A 11 45.85 -24.24 -65.42
CA ASP A 11 45.63 -23.29 -64.34
C ASP A 11 45.88 -23.92 -62.95
N TRP A 12 45.62 -25.24 -62.81
CA TRP A 12 45.96 -25.97 -61.60
C TRP A 12 47.46 -26.04 -61.37
N GLY A 13 48.24 -26.31 -62.41
CA GLY A 13 49.70 -26.29 -62.37
C GLY A 13 50.24 -24.91 -61.97
N PHE A 14 49.69 -23.85 -62.56
CA PHE A 14 50.07 -22.47 -62.26
C PHE A 14 49.77 -22.11 -60.79
N VAL A 15 48.56 -22.38 -60.30
CA VAL A 15 48.15 -22.10 -58.92
C VAL A 15 49.01 -22.89 -57.92
N ASN A 16 49.31 -24.17 -58.20
CA ASN A 16 50.23 -24.95 -57.37
C ASN A 16 51.63 -24.31 -57.28
N HIS A 17 52.18 -23.88 -58.42
CA HIS A 17 53.47 -23.21 -58.45
C HIS A 17 53.45 -21.89 -57.66
N LEU A 18 52.40 -21.08 -57.86
CA LEU A 18 52.21 -19.81 -57.17
C LEU A 18 52.12 -20.00 -55.64
N VAL A 19 51.34 -20.97 -55.16
CA VAL A 19 51.25 -21.28 -53.72
C VAL A 19 52.62 -21.71 -53.17
N GLY A 20 53.37 -22.53 -53.90
CA GLY A 20 54.72 -22.93 -53.52
C GLY A 20 55.69 -21.74 -53.41
N LEU A 21 55.61 -20.77 -54.32
CA LEU A 21 56.41 -19.55 -54.28
C LEU A 21 55.99 -18.60 -53.16
N VAL A 22 54.69 -18.43 -52.92
CA VAL A 22 54.16 -17.51 -51.90
C VAL A 22 54.63 -17.90 -50.49
N GLY A 23 54.76 -19.20 -50.21
CA GLY A 23 55.28 -19.69 -48.93
C GLY A 23 56.77 -19.45 -48.70
N SER A 24 57.54 -19.10 -49.73
CA SER A 24 58.96 -18.74 -49.59
C SER A 24 59.21 -17.29 -49.17
N VAL A 25 58.16 -16.46 -49.09
CA VAL A 25 58.27 -15.05 -48.69
C VAL A 25 58.26 -14.95 -47.16
N GLU A 26 59.37 -14.50 -46.58
CA GLU A 26 59.50 -14.26 -45.14
C GLU A 26 58.49 -13.20 -44.68
N LYS A 27 57.46 -13.60 -43.91
CA LYS A 27 56.37 -12.70 -43.49
C LYS A 27 55.98 -12.91 -42.03
N ARG A 28 55.53 -11.82 -41.42
CA ARG A 28 55.02 -11.74 -40.04
C ARG A 28 53.69 -12.49 -39.84
N PHE A 29 52.96 -12.78 -40.92
CA PHE A 29 51.69 -13.51 -40.91
C PHE A 29 51.66 -14.54 -42.05
N PRO A 30 50.93 -15.66 -41.88
CA PRO A 30 50.70 -16.63 -42.95
C PRO A 30 50.07 -15.92 -44.16
N PRO A 31 50.62 -16.07 -45.38
CA PRO A 31 50.01 -15.51 -46.57
C PRO A 31 48.64 -16.16 -46.83
N LEU A 32 47.67 -15.33 -47.21
CA LEU A 32 46.32 -15.74 -47.63
C LEU A 32 46.24 -15.75 -49.16
N VAL A 33 45.81 -16.87 -49.72
CA VAL A 33 45.52 -17.01 -51.15
C VAL A 33 44.03 -17.31 -51.30
N VAL A 34 43.34 -16.45 -52.05
CA VAL A 34 41.91 -16.60 -52.38
C VAL A 34 41.82 -17.01 -53.85
N ILE A 35 41.12 -18.11 -54.12
CA ILE A 35 40.87 -18.63 -55.47
C ILE A 35 39.38 -18.44 -55.74
N ASP A 36 39.04 -17.53 -56.65
CA ASP A 36 37.69 -17.08 -56.95
C ASP A 36 37.45 -17.07 -58.48
N ALA A 37 36.65 -17.96 -59.08
CA ALA A 37 35.96 -19.13 -58.51
C ALA A 37 36.63 -20.45 -58.95
N ILE A 38 36.54 -21.50 -58.11
CA ILE A 38 37.24 -22.77 -58.36
C ILE A 38 36.72 -23.51 -59.60
N GLU A 39 35.47 -23.30 -59.97
CA GLU A 39 34.82 -23.83 -61.18
C GLU A 39 35.56 -23.40 -62.45
N GLY A 40 36.12 -22.18 -62.45
CA GLY A 40 36.90 -21.65 -63.58
C GLY A 40 38.18 -22.44 -63.85
N LEU A 41 38.71 -23.17 -62.86
CA LEU A 41 39.88 -24.04 -63.04
C LEU A 41 39.54 -25.36 -63.75
N GLU A 42 38.26 -25.67 -63.97
CA GLU A 42 37.82 -26.89 -64.66
C GLU A 42 37.52 -26.67 -66.14
N THR A 43 37.34 -25.42 -66.59
CA THR A 43 36.88 -25.08 -67.95
C THR A 43 37.85 -25.47 -69.08
N PHE A 44 39.15 -25.65 -68.79
CA PHE A 44 40.18 -25.87 -69.81
C PHE A 44 41.00 -27.16 -69.67
N VAL A 45 40.77 -27.97 -68.62
CA VAL A 45 41.53 -29.20 -68.39
C VAL A 45 40.59 -30.40 -68.46
N GLY A 46 40.74 -31.24 -69.49
CA GLY A 46 40.05 -32.53 -69.55
C GLY A 46 40.29 -33.35 -68.27
N GLU A 47 39.45 -34.35 -68.03
CA GLU A 47 39.51 -35.20 -66.83
C GLU A 47 40.88 -35.89 -66.65
N THR A 48 41.73 -35.92 -67.68
CA THR A 48 43.04 -36.55 -67.70
C THR A 48 44.18 -35.56 -67.43
N ASP A 49 45.12 -35.93 -66.57
CA ASP A 49 46.36 -35.17 -66.36
C ASP A 49 47.36 -35.32 -67.52
N GLN A 50 48.55 -34.72 -67.40
CA GLN A 50 49.64 -34.80 -68.38
C GLN A 50 50.14 -36.24 -68.67
N PHE A 51 49.73 -37.23 -67.88
CA PHE A 51 50.06 -38.65 -68.04
C PHE A 51 48.88 -39.49 -68.54
N GLY A 52 47.72 -38.86 -68.82
CA GLY A 52 46.51 -39.55 -69.24
C GLY A 52 45.69 -40.14 -68.09
N GLU A 53 46.03 -39.85 -66.82
CA GLU A 53 45.31 -40.38 -65.67
C GLU A 53 44.16 -39.46 -65.26
N GLY A 54 42.98 -40.05 -65.02
CA GLY A 54 41.80 -39.33 -64.55
C GLY A 54 42.02 -38.67 -63.19
N ARG A 55 42.13 -37.34 -63.13
CA ARG A 55 42.23 -36.59 -61.86
C ARG A 55 40.92 -35.91 -61.53
N THR A 56 40.25 -36.43 -60.49
CA THR A 56 39.05 -35.80 -59.93
C THR A 56 39.37 -34.42 -59.32
N ARG A 57 38.41 -33.49 -59.39
CA ARG A 57 38.43 -32.19 -58.69
C ARG A 57 38.91 -32.28 -57.25
N ARG A 58 38.35 -33.25 -56.52
CA ARG A 58 38.72 -33.59 -55.14
C ARG A 58 40.22 -33.85 -54.95
N SER A 59 40.83 -34.59 -55.87
CA SER A 59 42.25 -34.96 -55.79
C SER A 59 43.17 -33.75 -55.99
N ARG A 60 42.81 -32.85 -56.92
CA ARG A 60 43.56 -31.62 -57.20
C ARG A 60 43.49 -30.64 -56.03
N ILE A 61 42.31 -30.46 -55.44
CA ILE A 61 42.12 -29.66 -54.22
C ILE A 61 42.95 -30.24 -53.07
N ALA A 62 42.89 -31.55 -52.84
CA ALA A 62 43.66 -32.19 -51.78
C ALA A 62 45.18 -32.02 -51.96
N GLN A 63 45.67 -32.08 -53.21
CA GLN A 63 47.08 -31.82 -53.53
C GLN A 63 47.46 -30.37 -53.18
N LEU A 64 46.65 -29.40 -53.62
CA LEU A 64 46.88 -27.99 -53.36
C LEU A 64 46.81 -27.65 -51.87
N THR A 65 45.84 -28.21 -51.13
CA THR A 65 45.72 -28.06 -49.68
C THR A 65 46.95 -28.60 -48.94
N ARG A 66 47.44 -29.80 -49.31
CA ARG A 66 48.65 -30.37 -48.72
C ARG A 66 49.88 -29.49 -48.98
N LEU A 67 50.03 -29.01 -50.20
CA LEU A 67 51.12 -28.10 -50.57
C LEU A 67 51.05 -26.83 -49.73
N ALA A 68 49.90 -26.16 -49.67
CA ALA A 68 49.71 -24.97 -48.86
C ALA A 68 49.99 -25.22 -47.37
N THR A 69 49.55 -26.35 -46.82
CA THR A 69 49.88 -26.73 -45.43
C THR A 69 51.38 -26.90 -45.23
N GLN A 70 52.08 -27.54 -46.18
CA GLN A 70 53.52 -27.74 -46.11
C GLN A 70 54.30 -26.41 -46.14
N VAL A 71 53.81 -25.42 -46.89
CA VAL A 71 54.47 -24.11 -47.04
C VAL A 71 53.89 -23.02 -46.11
N GLY A 72 52.92 -23.35 -45.26
CA GLY A 72 52.33 -22.40 -44.30
C GLY A 72 51.41 -21.34 -44.92
N VAL A 73 50.78 -21.62 -46.06
CA VAL A 73 49.82 -20.73 -46.74
C VAL A 73 48.39 -21.05 -46.31
N GLN A 74 47.57 -20.02 -46.08
CA GLN A 74 46.12 -20.15 -45.89
C GLN A 74 45.41 -20.11 -47.24
N LEU A 75 44.60 -21.12 -47.55
CA LEU A 75 43.82 -21.19 -48.78
C LEU A 75 42.34 -20.92 -48.50
N VAL A 76 41.73 -20.07 -49.32
CA VAL A 76 40.29 -19.88 -49.40
C VAL A 76 39.83 -20.20 -50.80
N PHE A 77 38.91 -21.16 -50.91
CA PHE A 77 38.24 -21.50 -52.16
C PHE A 77 36.87 -20.82 -52.17
N VAL A 78 36.59 -20.03 -53.19
CA VAL A 78 35.23 -19.57 -53.50
C VAL A 78 34.62 -20.58 -54.46
N VAL A 79 33.44 -21.09 -54.07
CA VAL A 79 32.78 -22.22 -54.72
C VAL A 79 31.33 -21.83 -54.95
N GLU A 80 30.87 -21.91 -56.19
CA GLU A 80 29.48 -21.66 -56.53
C GLU A 80 28.63 -22.92 -56.25
N GLU A 81 27.61 -22.79 -55.39
CA GLU A 81 26.71 -23.90 -55.05
C GLU A 81 25.43 -23.81 -55.92
N PRO A 82 25.22 -24.73 -56.89
CA PRO A 82 24.13 -24.62 -57.86
C PRO A 82 22.76 -24.90 -57.23
N ASP A 83 22.69 -25.85 -56.29
CA ASP A 83 21.54 -26.15 -55.47
C ASP A 83 21.99 -26.24 -54.01
N GLY A 84 21.36 -25.47 -53.10
CA GLY A 84 21.76 -25.39 -51.67
C GLY A 84 21.65 -26.70 -50.87
N THR A 85 21.42 -27.83 -51.55
CA THR A 85 21.26 -29.18 -51.05
C THR A 85 22.39 -30.12 -51.44
N SER A 86 23.16 -29.84 -52.50
CA SER A 86 24.20 -30.76 -52.94
C SER A 86 25.44 -30.69 -52.06
N ARG A 87 26.10 -31.84 -51.89
CA ARG A 87 27.42 -31.90 -51.28
C ARG A 87 28.48 -31.83 -52.35
N LEU A 88 29.27 -30.77 -52.31
CA LEU A 88 30.35 -30.54 -53.26
C LEU A 88 31.63 -31.28 -52.80
N PRO A 89 32.46 -31.81 -53.72
CA PRO A 89 33.70 -32.52 -53.38
C PRO A 89 34.65 -31.76 -52.43
N GLU A 90 34.68 -30.43 -52.55
CA GLU A 90 35.42 -29.45 -51.75
C GLU A 90 35.14 -29.63 -50.25
N GLN A 91 33.86 -29.82 -49.89
CA GLN A 91 33.39 -29.85 -48.50
C GLN A 91 34.02 -31.00 -47.69
N TYR A 92 34.37 -32.10 -48.37
CA TYR A 92 34.99 -33.26 -47.74
C TYR A 92 36.48 -33.06 -47.45
N VAL A 93 37.15 -32.29 -48.31
CA VAL A 93 38.59 -32.04 -48.23
C VAL A 93 38.90 -30.85 -47.34
N ALA A 94 38.09 -29.79 -47.41
CA ALA A 94 38.27 -28.58 -46.62
C ALA A 94 38.14 -28.83 -45.11
N ASP A 95 38.99 -28.16 -44.33
CA ASP A 95 38.95 -28.20 -42.87
C ASP A 95 37.89 -27.25 -42.28
N LEU A 96 37.59 -26.17 -43.00
CA LEU A 96 36.56 -25.18 -42.70
C LEU A 96 35.63 -25.03 -43.92
N VAL A 97 34.33 -25.09 -43.67
CA VAL A 97 33.29 -24.87 -44.69
C VAL A 97 32.38 -23.74 -44.20
N ILE A 98 32.41 -22.61 -44.93
CA ILE A 98 31.55 -21.45 -44.71
C ILE A 98 30.58 -21.38 -45.88
N ARG A 99 29.29 -21.34 -45.59
CA ARG A 99 28.24 -21.18 -46.58
C ARG A 99 27.68 -19.77 -46.52
N LEU A 100 27.65 -19.10 -47.65
CA LEU A 100 26.89 -17.86 -47.84
C LEU A 100 25.60 -18.23 -48.57
N ARG A 101 24.47 -18.05 -47.90
CA ARG A 101 23.15 -18.38 -48.43
C ARG A 101 22.29 -17.12 -48.47
N TYR A 102 21.28 -17.14 -49.31
CA TYR A 102 20.18 -16.19 -49.22
C TYR A 102 18.85 -16.93 -49.23
N ASN A 103 17.83 -16.31 -48.65
CA ASN A 103 16.45 -16.75 -48.74
C ASN A 103 15.63 -15.67 -49.43
N ASP A 104 14.89 -16.04 -50.48
CA ASP A 104 14.01 -15.19 -51.27
C ASP A 104 12.51 -15.43 -50.95
N ASP A 105 12.20 -16.18 -49.89
CA ASP A 105 10.83 -16.50 -49.45
C ASP A 105 9.99 -15.28 -49.03
N THR A 106 10.59 -14.09 -48.98
CA THR A 106 9.90 -12.85 -48.59
C THR A 106 10.05 -11.79 -49.67
N SER A 107 9.38 -10.64 -49.53
CA SER A 107 9.60 -9.49 -50.41
C SER A 107 11.02 -8.88 -50.32
N TYR A 108 11.97 -9.61 -49.73
CA TYR A 108 13.33 -9.21 -49.45
C TYR A 108 14.27 -10.42 -49.39
N VAL A 109 15.50 -10.20 -49.85
CA VAL A 109 16.57 -11.20 -49.84
C VAL A 109 17.27 -11.19 -48.48
N GLN A 110 16.96 -12.15 -47.62
CA GLN A 110 17.68 -12.33 -46.36
C GLN A 110 18.95 -13.14 -46.60
N ARG A 111 20.11 -12.62 -46.21
CA ARG A 111 21.40 -13.30 -46.41
C ARG A 111 21.93 -13.86 -45.10
N TYR A 112 22.46 -15.08 -45.14
CA TYR A 112 23.04 -15.73 -43.96
C TYR A 112 24.39 -16.35 -44.25
N ILE A 113 25.26 -16.30 -43.26
CA ILE A 113 26.51 -17.02 -43.18
C ILE A 113 26.35 -18.17 -42.19
N GLU A 114 26.76 -19.36 -42.60
CA GLU A 114 26.70 -20.56 -41.77
C GLU A 114 28.05 -21.27 -41.83
N ILE A 115 28.61 -21.59 -40.66
CA ILE A 115 29.78 -22.45 -40.57
C ILE A 115 29.25 -23.88 -40.45
N GLU A 116 29.26 -24.62 -41.57
CA GLU A 116 28.80 -26.01 -41.59
C GLU A 116 29.76 -26.92 -40.80
N LYS A 117 31.06 -26.63 -40.92
CA LYS A 117 32.11 -27.45 -40.34
C LYS A 117 33.36 -26.61 -40.09
N CYS A 118 33.99 -26.83 -38.94
CA CYS A 118 35.34 -26.38 -38.64
C CYS A 118 36.04 -27.51 -37.85
N ARG A 119 37.03 -28.17 -38.44
CA ARG A 119 37.72 -29.30 -37.78
C ARG A 119 38.61 -28.80 -36.66
N GLY A 120 38.53 -29.46 -35.50
CA GLY A 120 39.40 -29.20 -34.35
C GLY A 120 39.10 -27.91 -33.57
N VAL A 121 38.12 -27.11 -34.00
CA VAL A 121 37.80 -25.82 -33.37
C VAL A 121 36.28 -25.68 -33.17
N ALA A 122 35.88 -25.20 -32.00
CA ALA A 122 34.48 -24.84 -31.74
C ALA A 122 34.11 -23.59 -32.54
N HIS A 123 32.91 -23.58 -33.12
CA HIS A 123 32.41 -22.47 -33.92
C HIS A 123 30.96 -22.15 -33.57
N ALA A 124 30.55 -20.92 -33.88
CA ALA A 124 29.17 -20.51 -33.82
C ALA A 124 28.34 -21.34 -34.82
N ARG A 125 27.34 -22.06 -34.30
CA ARG A 125 26.47 -22.92 -35.12
C ARG A 125 25.21 -22.17 -35.54
N GLY A 126 24.66 -22.58 -36.68
CA GLY A 126 23.40 -22.11 -37.22
C GLY A 126 23.57 -21.00 -38.27
N LYS A 127 22.44 -20.44 -38.70
CA LYS A 127 22.40 -19.39 -39.71
C LYS A 127 22.55 -18.03 -39.04
N HIS A 128 23.66 -17.34 -39.31
CA HIS A 128 23.94 -15.98 -38.83
C HIS A 128 23.59 -15.01 -39.95
N GLU A 129 22.77 -14.01 -39.69
CA GLU A 129 22.42 -13.06 -40.73
C GLU A 129 23.59 -12.15 -41.05
N PHE A 130 23.78 -11.78 -42.31
CA PHE A 130 24.72 -10.74 -42.68
C PHE A 130 24.13 -9.74 -43.66
N SER A 131 24.60 -8.51 -43.60
CA SER A 131 24.24 -7.45 -44.53
C SER A 131 25.49 -6.78 -45.07
N ILE A 132 25.48 -6.44 -46.35
CA ILE A 132 26.55 -5.67 -46.99
C ILE A 132 26.12 -4.21 -46.90
N ARG A 133 26.86 -3.41 -46.15
CA ARG A 133 26.60 -2.00 -45.88
C ARG A 133 27.51 -1.14 -46.72
N SER A 134 27.04 0.04 -47.14
CA SER A 134 27.84 0.99 -47.91
C SER A 134 28.89 1.75 -47.08
N GLY A 135 28.79 1.69 -45.75
CA GLY A 135 29.58 2.52 -44.83
C GLY A 135 29.02 3.94 -44.66
N LEU A 136 27.91 4.31 -45.31
CA LEU A 136 27.23 5.60 -45.10
C LEU A 136 26.56 5.70 -43.71
N GLY A 137 26.39 4.56 -43.05
CA GLY A 137 25.62 4.45 -41.81
C GLY A 137 24.13 4.72 -42.01
N THR A 138 23.38 4.70 -40.90
CA THR A 138 21.97 5.13 -40.88
C THR A 138 21.76 6.24 -39.86
N PHE A 139 20.66 6.98 -39.99
CA PHE A 139 20.36 8.13 -39.13
C PHE A 139 18.94 8.07 -38.54
N THR A 140 18.77 8.63 -37.35
CA THR A 140 17.46 8.95 -36.74
C THR A 140 17.37 10.47 -36.63
N GLY A 141 16.63 11.11 -37.54
CA GLY A 141 16.67 12.56 -37.68
C GLY A 141 18.08 13.00 -38.11
N ARG A 142 18.76 13.78 -37.27
CA ARG A 142 20.13 14.25 -37.49
C ARG A 142 21.21 13.38 -36.84
N GLU A 143 20.83 12.40 -36.02
CA GLU A 143 21.80 11.57 -35.30
C GLU A 143 22.17 10.31 -36.05
N SER A 144 23.47 9.99 -36.09
CA SER A 144 23.96 8.72 -36.61
C SER A 144 23.59 7.57 -35.66
N ASN A 145 23.06 6.49 -36.23
CA ASN A 145 22.67 5.30 -35.50
C ASN A 145 23.89 4.44 -35.19
N ILE A 146 24.04 4.09 -33.92
CA ILE A 146 25.24 3.39 -33.41
C ILE A 146 25.29 1.92 -33.86
N ASP A 147 24.15 1.36 -34.24
CA ASP A 147 24.05 0.01 -34.83
C ASP A 147 24.50 -0.08 -36.28
N ASP A 148 24.66 1.06 -36.97
CA ASP A 148 25.13 1.17 -38.35
C ASP A 148 25.85 2.52 -38.50
N PRO A 149 27.08 2.66 -37.95
CA PRO A 149 27.80 3.92 -37.94
C PRO A 149 28.35 4.27 -39.33
N PHE A 150 28.66 5.54 -39.54
CA PHE A 150 29.41 6.00 -40.70
C PHE A 150 30.86 5.52 -40.64
N ILE A 151 31.39 4.95 -41.72
CA ILE A 151 32.75 4.42 -41.84
C ILE A 151 33.44 5.08 -43.04
N SER A 152 34.36 6.02 -42.78
CA SER A 152 35.19 6.68 -43.79
C SER A 152 36.60 6.12 -43.84
N TRP A 153 37.22 6.21 -45.02
CA TRP A 153 38.64 5.89 -45.25
C TRP A 153 39.62 6.91 -44.64
N VAL A 154 39.16 8.13 -44.34
CA VAL A 154 39.99 9.20 -43.79
C VAL A 154 39.73 9.29 -42.29
N GLU A 155 40.75 8.98 -41.49
CA GLU A 155 40.78 9.27 -40.06
C GLU A 155 40.75 10.81 -39.90
N GLU A 156 39.81 11.34 -39.11
CA GLU A 156 39.71 12.76 -38.70
C GLU A 156 39.09 13.80 -39.68
N VAL A 157 37.86 13.59 -40.18
CA VAL A 157 37.06 14.71 -40.70
C VAL A 157 35.92 15.04 -39.74
N GLU A 158 35.88 16.28 -39.22
CA GLU A 158 34.74 16.79 -38.43
C GLU A 158 33.41 16.55 -39.17
N PHE A 159 32.42 16.01 -38.45
CA PHE A 159 31.11 15.61 -38.96
C PHE A 159 30.33 16.83 -39.51
N ASP A 160 30.31 16.99 -40.83
CA ASP A 160 29.41 17.91 -41.55
C ASP A 160 28.58 17.10 -42.57
N ILE A 161 27.26 17.06 -42.37
CA ILE A 161 26.31 16.27 -43.17
C ILE A 161 26.41 16.65 -44.66
N ASP A 162 26.67 17.91 -44.97
CA ASP A 162 26.76 18.38 -46.35
C ASP A 162 28.07 17.94 -47.04
N ARG A 163 29.11 17.57 -46.27
CA ARG A 163 30.38 17.01 -46.78
C ARG A 163 30.37 15.49 -46.94
N ILE A 164 29.49 14.77 -46.23
CA ILE A 164 29.36 13.31 -46.30
C ILE A 164 29.08 12.83 -47.74
N ALA A 165 28.33 13.62 -48.51
CA ALA A 165 28.00 13.31 -49.90
C ALA A 165 29.25 13.11 -50.81
N ASN A 166 30.41 13.67 -50.40
CA ASN A 166 31.64 13.62 -51.18
C ASN A 166 32.75 12.76 -50.55
N THR A 167 32.50 12.07 -49.43
CA THR A 167 33.52 11.25 -48.75
C THR A 167 33.44 9.80 -49.23
N THR A 168 34.60 9.18 -49.49
CA THR A 168 34.68 7.75 -49.83
C THR A 168 34.38 6.90 -48.59
N THR A 169 33.19 6.29 -48.55
CA THR A 169 32.81 5.34 -47.51
C THR A 169 33.39 3.96 -47.75
N LEU A 170 33.67 3.23 -46.68
CA LEU A 170 34.09 1.83 -46.77
C LEU A 170 32.89 0.91 -46.65
N ALA A 171 32.55 0.23 -47.75
CA ALA A 171 31.57 -0.84 -47.71
C ALA A 171 32.09 -1.98 -46.81
N HIS A 172 31.23 -2.55 -45.99
CA HIS A 172 31.60 -3.60 -45.05
C HIS A 172 30.51 -4.66 -44.92
N ILE A 173 30.93 -5.85 -44.48
CA ILE A 173 30.02 -6.95 -44.15
C ILE A 173 29.70 -6.86 -42.67
N HIS A 174 28.43 -6.64 -42.36
CA HIS A 174 27.92 -6.64 -41.01
C HIS A 174 27.27 -7.98 -40.70
N ILE A 175 27.79 -8.74 -39.72
CA ILE A 175 27.24 -10.04 -39.30
C ILE A 175 26.49 -9.87 -37.98
N SER A 176 25.23 -10.31 -37.93
CA SER A 176 24.41 -10.39 -36.73
C SER A 176 24.35 -11.84 -36.25
N GLU A 177 24.67 -12.06 -34.97
CA GLU A 177 24.61 -13.39 -34.39
C GLU A 177 23.19 -13.97 -34.45
N SER A 178 23.09 -15.28 -34.67
CA SER A 178 21.80 -15.95 -34.69
C SER A 178 21.11 -15.84 -33.34
N LEU A 179 19.79 -15.72 -33.36
CA LEU A 179 19.00 -15.60 -32.15
C LEU A 179 19.13 -16.85 -31.27
N HIS A 180 19.27 -18.04 -31.88
CA HIS A 180 19.53 -19.29 -31.15
C HIS A 180 20.86 -19.26 -30.41
N LEU A 181 21.93 -18.75 -31.01
CA LEU A 181 23.22 -18.61 -30.33
C LEU A 181 23.08 -17.67 -29.13
N ARG A 182 22.42 -16.52 -29.33
CA ARG A 182 22.19 -15.53 -28.27
C ARG A 182 21.33 -16.06 -27.14
N SER A 183 20.21 -16.70 -27.46
CA SER A 183 19.33 -17.36 -26.49
C SER A 183 20.12 -18.38 -25.66
N ARG A 184 20.98 -19.19 -26.30
CA ARG A 184 21.88 -20.12 -25.59
C ARG A 184 22.88 -19.40 -24.70
N GLN A 185 23.53 -18.35 -25.20
CA GLN A 185 24.47 -17.55 -24.39
C GLN A 185 23.78 -16.97 -23.16
N VAL A 186 22.60 -16.36 -23.34
CA VAL A 186 21.77 -15.80 -22.27
C VAL A 186 21.35 -16.86 -21.25
N ARG A 187 20.95 -18.06 -21.69
CA ARG A 187 20.58 -19.18 -20.81
C ARG A 187 21.77 -19.86 -20.13
N SER A 188 22.95 -19.84 -20.76
CA SER A 188 24.16 -20.52 -20.25
C SER A 188 24.93 -19.71 -19.22
N THR A 189 24.81 -18.37 -19.23
CA THR A 189 25.46 -17.52 -18.24
C THR A 189 24.73 -17.63 -16.89
N PRO A 190 25.38 -18.07 -15.81
CA PRO A 190 24.75 -18.14 -14.49
C PRO A 190 24.26 -16.76 -14.04
N GLN A 191 23.04 -16.72 -13.47
CA GLN A 191 22.48 -15.50 -12.91
C GLN A 191 23.25 -15.17 -11.62
N LEU A 192 24.05 -14.10 -11.65
CA LEU A 192 24.72 -13.58 -10.46
C LEU A 192 23.67 -12.97 -9.54
N GLY A 193 23.58 -13.45 -8.30
CA GLY A 193 22.67 -12.92 -7.30
C GLY A 193 23.11 -11.54 -6.83
N PHE A 194 22.38 -10.50 -7.22
CA PHE A 194 22.49 -9.17 -6.62
C PHE A 194 21.23 -8.87 -5.82
N ASP A 195 21.35 -8.04 -4.79
CA ASP A 195 20.17 -7.56 -4.08
C ASP A 195 19.34 -6.63 -4.98
N LEU A 196 18.02 -6.80 -4.96
CA LEU A 196 17.09 -5.99 -5.76
C LEU A 196 17.21 -4.51 -5.42
N ILE A 197 17.68 -3.72 -6.38
CA ILE A 197 17.60 -2.26 -6.34
C ILE A 197 16.21 -1.84 -6.84
N GLY A 198 15.21 -1.87 -5.95
CA GLY A 198 13.90 -1.21 -6.13
C GLY A 198 12.92 -1.78 -7.18
N ALA A 199 11.65 -1.38 -7.09
CA ALA A 199 10.65 -1.61 -8.13
C ALA A 199 10.81 -0.60 -9.28
N PRO A 200 10.45 -0.93 -10.55
CA PRO A 200 10.41 0.07 -11.61
C PRO A 200 9.41 1.16 -11.22
N THR A 201 9.88 2.41 -11.19
CA THR A 201 9.03 3.57 -10.92
C THR A 201 8.64 4.25 -12.23
N PHE A 202 7.38 4.60 -12.39
CA PHE A 202 6.85 5.47 -13.45
C PHE A 202 6.78 6.92 -12.98
N GLY A 203 7.14 7.23 -11.73
CA GLY A 203 6.95 8.56 -11.14
C GLY A 203 5.47 8.86 -10.93
N LEU A 204 4.65 7.82 -10.81
CA LEU A 204 3.22 7.91 -10.57
C LEU A 204 2.99 7.19 -9.24
N GLU A 205 3.02 7.94 -8.14
CA GLU A 205 3.07 7.39 -6.77
C GLU A 205 2.13 6.19 -6.53
N ARG A 206 0.88 6.26 -7.01
CA ARG A 206 -0.09 5.16 -6.87
C ARG A 206 0.24 3.94 -7.71
N LEU A 207 0.73 4.13 -8.93
CA LEU A 207 1.18 3.03 -9.79
C LEU A 207 2.44 2.39 -9.20
N ASP A 208 3.39 3.20 -8.75
CA ASP A 208 4.68 2.77 -8.23
C ASP A 208 4.52 1.96 -6.93
N LYS A 209 3.73 2.48 -5.98
CA LYS A 209 3.34 1.73 -4.77
C LYS A 209 2.68 0.40 -5.12
N ARG A 210 1.92 0.34 -6.22
CA ARG A 210 1.25 -0.90 -6.62
C ARG A 210 2.22 -1.91 -7.24
N VAL A 211 3.15 -1.46 -8.09
CA VAL A 211 4.23 -2.31 -8.61
C VAL A 211 5.01 -2.93 -7.44
N GLU A 212 5.29 -2.14 -6.40
CA GLU A 212 5.99 -2.62 -5.20
C GLU A 212 5.19 -3.67 -4.42
N ILE A 213 3.88 -3.46 -4.24
CA ILE A 213 2.99 -4.42 -3.56
C ILE A 213 2.93 -5.75 -4.33
N GLU A 214 2.76 -5.74 -5.65
CA GLU A 214 2.70 -6.98 -6.47
C GLU A 214 3.99 -7.80 -6.31
N LYS A 215 5.17 -7.15 -6.38
CA LYS A 215 6.46 -7.80 -6.12
C LYS A 215 6.55 -8.41 -4.71
N SER A 216 5.99 -7.73 -3.71
CA SER A 216 5.97 -8.23 -2.33
C SER A 216 5.08 -9.47 -2.14
N VAL A 217 4.02 -9.60 -2.95
CA VAL A 217 3.12 -10.76 -2.93
C VAL A 217 3.78 -11.95 -3.60
N GLU A 218 4.37 -11.76 -4.78
CA GLU A 218 5.11 -12.81 -5.52
C GLU A 218 6.29 -13.34 -4.70
N SER A 219 7.08 -12.46 -4.08
CA SER A 219 8.20 -12.86 -3.23
C SER A 219 7.78 -13.64 -1.97
N ARG A 220 6.58 -13.40 -1.43
CA ARG A 220 6.06 -14.21 -0.31
C ARG A 220 5.65 -15.61 -0.75
N GLN A 221 5.16 -15.77 -1.98
CA GLN A 221 4.80 -17.07 -2.54
C GLN A 221 6.04 -17.88 -2.95
N ASN A 222 7.09 -17.23 -3.46
CA ASN A 222 8.30 -17.89 -3.97
C ASN A 222 9.46 -17.94 -2.97
N ARG A 223 9.22 -17.63 -1.68
CA ARG A 223 10.25 -17.57 -0.63
C ARG A 223 10.94 -18.90 -0.34
N GLU A 224 10.41 -20.02 -0.83
CA GLU A 224 11.00 -21.35 -0.66
C GLU A 224 11.94 -21.78 -1.80
N SER A 225 11.98 -21.10 -2.95
CA SER A 225 12.73 -21.59 -4.12
C SER A 225 13.79 -20.65 -4.71
N HIS A 226 13.75 -19.33 -4.46
CA HIS A 226 14.64 -18.39 -5.17
C HIS A 226 15.36 -17.41 -4.24
N GLN A 227 16.62 -17.72 -3.92
CA GLN A 227 17.50 -16.89 -3.09
C GLN A 227 18.22 -15.77 -3.88
N TYR A 228 17.94 -15.59 -5.18
CA TYR A 228 18.68 -14.65 -6.03
C TYR A 228 17.76 -14.03 -7.08
N SER A 229 17.57 -12.71 -7.08
CA SER A 229 16.85 -11.99 -8.13
C SER A 229 17.67 -10.82 -8.64
N LEU A 230 17.89 -10.74 -9.94
CA LEU A 230 18.79 -9.77 -10.59
C LEU A 230 18.36 -8.31 -10.35
N PRO A 231 19.32 -7.35 -10.33
CA PRO A 231 18.99 -5.94 -10.29
C PRO A 231 18.40 -5.55 -11.65
N GLY A 232 17.43 -4.63 -11.69
CA GLY A 232 16.70 -4.32 -12.92
C GLY A 232 15.35 -5.02 -12.98
N SER A 233 14.46 -4.48 -13.79
CA SER A 233 13.08 -4.96 -13.87
C SER A 233 12.60 -4.88 -15.30
N PHE A 234 11.85 -5.90 -15.71
CA PHE A 234 11.23 -5.95 -17.01
C PHE A 234 9.72 -5.79 -16.83
N THR A 235 9.15 -4.83 -17.53
CA THR A 235 7.72 -4.52 -17.50
C THR A 235 7.17 -4.50 -18.91
N VAL A 236 5.99 -5.06 -19.11
CA VAL A 236 5.23 -4.92 -20.35
C VAL A 236 4.06 -3.99 -20.10
N LEU A 237 3.91 -2.97 -20.95
CA LEU A 237 2.77 -2.06 -20.98
C LEU A 237 2.01 -2.27 -22.29
N PHE A 238 0.84 -2.90 -22.21
CA PHE A 238 0.01 -3.13 -23.40
C PHE A 238 -1.40 -2.57 -23.25
N GLY A 239 -2.07 -2.32 -24.38
CA GLY A 239 -3.38 -1.72 -24.37
C GLY A 239 -3.86 -1.18 -25.71
N GLU A 240 -5.10 -0.72 -25.77
CA GLU A 240 -5.68 -0.11 -26.98
C GLU A 240 -4.91 1.12 -27.46
N PRO A 241 -4.87 1.42 -28.77
CA PRO A 241 -4.39 2.72 -29.24
C PRO A 241 -5.09 3.89 -28.54
N GLY A 242 -4.35 4.95 -28.22
CA GLY A 242 -4.89 6.15 -27.56
C GLY A 242 -4.94 6.12 -26.03
N THR A 243 -4.52 5.03 -25.37
CA THR A 243 -4.54 4.89 -23.90
C THR A 243 -3.30 5.46 -23.18
N PHE A 244 -2.72 6.54 -23.70
CA PHE A 244 -1.57 7.26 -23.13
C PHE A 244 -0.28 6.44 -22.90
N LYS A 245 -0.13 5.26 -23.53
CA LYS A 245 1.05 4.39 -23.32
C LYS A 245 2.38 5.07 -23.65
N SER A 246 2.45 5.83 -24.74
CA SER A 246 3.63 6.61 -25.12
C SER A 246 4.00 7.67 -24.06
N ARG A 247 2.99 8.32 -23.47
CA ARG A 247 3.19 9.30 -22.38
C ARG A 247 3.73 8.62 -21.12
N LEU A 248 3.18 7.44 -20.76
CA LEU A 248 3.70 6.61 -19.66
C LEU A 248 5.13 6.15 -19.89
N ALA A 249 5.47 5.74 -21.12
CA ALA A 249 6.81 5.31 -21.48
C ALA A 249 7.84 6.44 -21.37
N ARG A 250 7.50 7.65 -21.85
CA ARG A 250 8.35 8.84 -21.67
C ARG A 250 8.50 9.22 -20.19
N ARG A 251 7.43 9.11 -19.40
CA ARG A 251 7.50 9.34 -17.96
C ARG A 251 8.39 8.31 -17.27
N PHE A 252 8.31 7.04 -17.65
CA PHE A 252 9.19 5.97 -17.18
C PHE A 252 10.65 6.24 -17.51
N LEU A 253 10.96 6.75 -18.70
CA LEU A 253 12.32 7.19 -19.07
C LEU A 253 12.78 8.39 -18.21
N ALA A 254 11.90 9.37 -17.98
CA ALA A 254 12.21 10.56 -17.17
C ALA A 254 12.64 10.22 -15.74
N GLN A 255 12.13 9.13 -15.17
CA GLN A 255 12.51 8.64 -13.83
C GLN A 255 13.98 8.20 -13.70
N THR A 256 14.76 8.16 -14.79
CA THR A 256 16.21 7.96 -14.70
C THR A 256 16.97 9.22 -14.25
N PHE A 257 16.31 10.38 -14.26
CA PHE A 257 16.91 11.68 -13.94
C PHE A 257 16.46 12.27 -12.60
N VAL A 258 15.55 11.60 -11.88
CA VAL A 258 15.00 12.08 -10.61
C VAL A 258 15.11 11.01 -9.52
N ASP A 259 15.16 11.44 -8.27
CA ASP A 259 15.04 10.57 -7.10
C ASP A 259 13.58 10.14 -6.87
N ASN A 260 13.36 9.29 -5.86
CA ASN A 260 12.03 8.83 -5.47
C ASN A 260 11.08 9.95 -4.99
N LYS A 261 11.61 11.15 -4.73
CA LYS A 261 10.83 12.34 -4.34
C LYS A 261 10.55 13.25 -5.54
N GLY A 262 10.98 12.87 -6.75
CA GLY A 262 10.85 13.67 -7.96
C GLY A 262 11.86 14.81 -8.07
N LYS A 263 12.89 14.85 -7.21
CA LYS A 263 13.97 15.85 -7.30
C LYS A 263 15.00 15.40 -8.32
N THR A 264 15.42 16.30 -9.19
CA THR A 264 16.50 16.04 -10.17
C THR A 264 17.76 15.55 -9.47
N LEU A 265 18.31 14.43 -9.94
CA LEU A 265 19.55 13.84 -9.44
C LEU A 265 20.76 14.67 -9.89
N PRO A 266 21.85 14.71 -9.10
CA PRO A 266 23.15 15.20 -9.58
C PRO A 266 23.59 14.48 -10.85
N LEU A 267 24.30 15.17 -11.75
CA LEU A 267 24.71 14.62 -13.05
C LEU A 267 25.46 13.27 -12.93
N GLN A 268 26.23 13.07 -11.87
CA GLN A 268 26.99 11.84 -11.61
C GLN A 268 26.10 10.65 -11.22
N GLU A 269 24.89 10.91 -10.73
CA GLU A 269 23.89 9.92 -10.30
C GLU A 269 22.80 9.71 -11.37
N GLN A 270 22.56 10.69 -12.24
CA GLN A 270 21.63 10.58 -13.36
C GLN A 270 21.92 9.37 -14.25
N GLY A 271 20.88 8.69 -14.69
CA GLY A 271 21.00 7.54 -15.57
C GLY A 271 21.11 7.88 -17.05
N VAL A 272 20.79 6.90 -17.89
CA VAL A 272 20.66 7.04 -19.35
C VAL A 272 19.29 6.51 -19.76
N ALA A 273 18.58 7.27 -20.59
CA ALA A 273 17.29 6.86 -21.13
C ALA A 273 17.43 6.50 -22.61
N VAL A 274 16.96 5.31 -22.96
CA VAL A 274 17.05 4.73 -24.29
C VAL A 274 15.64 4.48 -24.82
N LEU A 275 15.28 5.12 -25.92
CA LEU A 275 14.02 4.87 -26.63
C LEU A 275 14.32 4.21 -27.98
N ILE A 276 13.86 2.98 -28.17
CA ILE A 276 13.83 2.32 -29.47
C ILE A 276 12.39 2.36 -29.95
N THR A 277 12.14 3.01 -31.09
CA THR A 277 10.77 3.26 -31.51
C THR A 277 10.49 3.16 -33.01
N THR A 278 9.26 2.79 -33.38
CA THR A 278 8.76 2.94 -34.77
C THR A 278 8.09 4.29 -35.00
N GLY A 279 7.86 5.07 -33.94
CA GLY A 279 7.22 6.37 -34.01
C GLY A 279 8.11 7.44 -34.64
N SER A 280 7.51 8.56 -35.05
CA SER A 280 8.21 9.69 -35.66
C SER A 280 8.91 10.61 -34.67
N ILE A 281 9.10 10.18 -33.41
CA ILE A 281 9.70 11.02 -32.37
C ILE A 281 11.22 11.07 -32.54
N GLU A 282 11.74 12.28 -32.70
CA GLU A 282 13.18 12.55 -32.75
C GLU A 282 13.73 12.78 -31.34
N LYS A 283 15.05 12.79 -31.19
CA LYS A 283 15.69 12.93 -29.88
C LYS A 283 15.39 14.27 -29.23
N GLU A 284 15.38 15.36 -29.99
CA GLU A 284 15.07 16.71 -29.51
C GLU A 284 13.62 16.77 -29.00
N MET A 285 12.69 16.21 -29.76
CA MET A 285 11.30 16.12 -29.35
C MET A 285 11.13 15.21 -28.12
N LEU A 286 11.86 14.08 -28.04
CA LEU A 286 11.87 13.22 -26.86
C LEU A 286 12.40 13.96 -25.63
N ARG A 287 13.49 14.72 -25.78
CA ARG A 287 14.04 15.56 -24.71
C ARG A 287 13.00 16.54 -24.19
N ASP A 288 12.36 17.29 -25.10
CA ASP A 288 11.37 18.29 -24.72
C ASP A 288 10.17 17.65 -24.02
N LYS A 289 9.72 16.49 -24.50
CA LYS A 289 8.65 15.72 -23.85
C LYS A 289 9.06 15.12 -22.50
N ILE A 290 10.31 14.70 -22.31
CA ILE A 290 10.86 14.26 -21.01
C ILE A 290 10.95 15.43 -20.03
N LEU A 291 11.38 16.62 -20.48
CA LEU A 291 11.46 17.82 -19.64
C LEU A 291 10.09 18.19 -19.04
N LEU A 292 8.99 17.95 -19.76
CA LEU A 292 7.63 18.16 -19.24
C LEU A 292 7.26 17.24 -18.07
N HIS A 293 7.96 16.12 -17.88
CA HIS A 293 7.77 15.22 -16.74
C HIS A 293 8.69 15.55 -15.55
N LEU A 294 9.70 16.41 -15.75
CA LEU A 294 10.62 16.86 -14.70
C LEU A 294 10.06 18.13 -14.05
N ALA A 295 9.89 18.12 -12.72
CA ALA A 295 9.40 19.29 -11.99
C ALA A 295 10.49 20.38 -11.97
N ALA A 296 10.31 21.43 -12.77
CA ALA A 296 11.20 22.60 -12.85
C ALA A 296 12.69 22.27 -13.14
N PRO A 297 13.05 21.90 -14.39
CA PRO A 297 14.44 21.66 -14.75
C PRO A 297 15.26 22.97 -14.67
N ASP A 298 16.36 22.97 -13.92
CA ASP A 298 17.35 24.04 -14.00
C ASP A 298 17.87 24.16 -15.44
N ALA A 299 18.06 25.38 -15.94
CA ALA A 299 18.49 25.63 -17.32
C ALA A 299 19.81 24.91 -17.69
N THR A 300 20.71 24.74 -16.71
CA THR A 300 21.98 24.01 -16.86
C THR A 300 21.81 22.51 -17.09
N ASN A 301 20.67 21.91 -16.69
CA ASN A 301 20.41 20.48 -16.89
C ASN A 301 19.93 20.15 -18.31
N ILE A 302 19.42 21.12 -19.08
CA ILE A 302 18.80 20.86 -20.39
C ILE A 302 19.82 20.37 -21.43
N SER A 303 20.99 21.00 -21.50
CA SER A 303 22.05 20.58 -22.43
C SER A 303 22.62 19.21 -22.06
N GLN A 304 22.80 18.95 -20.77
CA GLN A 304 23.31 17.68 -20.24
C GLN A 304 22.31 16.53 -20.40
N LEU A 305 21.01 16.80 -20.34
CA LEU A 305 19.98 15.80 -20.60
C LEU A 305 20.17 15.18 -21.99
N SER A 306 20.46 16.01 -22.99
CA SER A 306 20.59 15.58 -24.38
C SER A 306 21.73 14.56 -24.57
N SER A 307 22.82 14.63 -23.81
CA SER A 307 23.91 13.65 -23.91
C SER A 307 23.59 12.29 -23.25
N ARG A 308 22.54 12.24 -22.42
CA ARG A 308 22.05 11.04 -21.72
C ARG A 308 20.76 10.47 -22.29
N LEU A 309 20.32 10.99 -23.44
CA LEU A 309 19.18 10.49 -24.20
C LEU A 309 19.68 9.80 -25.47
N LEU A 310 19.28 8.55 -25.64
CA LEU A 310 19.48 7.79 -26.87
C LEU A 310 18.09 7.53 -27.49
N CYS A 311 17.90 7.92 -28.75
CA CYS A 311 16.66 7.67 -29.47
C CYS A 311 17.00 6.97 -30.78
N ARG A 312 16.36 5.82 -31.02
CA ARG A 312 16.56 5.01 -32.22
C ARG A 312 15.24 4.76 -32.91
N ARG A 313 15.05 5.34 -34.09
CA ARG A 313 13.85 5.13 -34.90
C ARG A 313 14.02 3.97 -35.89
N ILE A 314 13.29 2.89 -35.70
CA ILE A 314 13.26 1.76 -36.62
C ILE A 314 12.53 2.17 -37.91
N ASN A 315 13.30 2.50 -38.94
CA ASN A 315 12.82 2.83 -40.29
C ASN A 315 13.26 1.79 -41.35
N VAL A 316 13.98 0.75 -40.92
CA VAL A 316 14.52 -0.26 -41.83
C VAL A 316 13.39 -1.18 -42.22
N ARG A 317 13.00 -1.20 -43.50
CA ARG A 317 11.89 -2.04 -44.00
C ARG A 317 12.09 -3.53 -43.72
N HIS A 318 13.35 -3.96 -43.56
CA HIS A 318 13.76 -5.35 -43.42
C HIS A 318 14.57 -5.53 -42.14
N LEU A 319 13.88 -5.52 -41.00
CA LEU A 319 14.48 -5.79 -39.69
C LEU A 319 14.23 -7.26 -39.32
N SER A 320 15.29 -8.02 -39.07
CA SER A 320 15.19 -9.35 -38.49
C SER A 320 15.33 -9.32 -36.97
N SER A 321 15.01 -10.43 -36.31
CA SER A 321 15.19 -10.57 -34.85
C SER A 321 16.65 -10.45 -34.43
N ALA A 322 17.58 -10.98 -35.24
CA ALA A 322 19.02 -10.88 -34.98
C ALA A 322 19.49 -9.41 -35.06
N TYR A 323 19.02 -8.68 -36.07
CA TYR A 323 19.37 -7.27 -36.22
C TYR A 323 18.69 -6.38 -35.17
N LEU A 324 17.44 -6.67 -34.77
CA LEU A 324 16.80 -5.99 -33.63
C LEU A 324 17.61 -6.19 -32.34
N MET A 325 18.05 -7.41 -32.06
CA MET A 325 18.88 -7.71 -30.89
C MET A 325 20.21 -6.94 -30.92
N GLN A 326 20.81 -6.77 -32.09
CA GLN A 326 21.99 -5.93 -32.24
C GLN A 326 21.70 -4.45 -31.96
N ILE A 327 20.56 -3.92 -32.43
CA ILE A 327 20.14 -2.55 -32.12
C ILE A 327 20.08 -2.38 -30.60
N VAL A 328 19.40 -3.30 -29.91
CA VAL A 328 19.30 -3.28 -28.44
C VAL A 328 20.68 -3.29 -27.77
N ASP A 329 21.55 -4.23 -28.15
CA ASP A 329 22.89 -4.34 -27.58
C ASP A 329 23.73 -3.08 -27.78
N ARG A 330 23.79 -2.54 -29.01
CA ARG A 330 24.63 -1.39 -29.34
C ARG A 330 24.19 -0.14 -28.57
N HIS A 331 22.88 0.07 -28.42
CA HIS A 331 22.36 1.17 -27.62
C HIS A 331 22.60 0.97 -26.13
N LEU A 332 22.53 -0.27 -25.65
CA LEU A 332 22.86 -0.59 -24.26
C LEU A 332 24.34 -0.36 -23.96
N PHE A 333 25.24 -0.83 -24.82
CA PHE A 333 26.68 -0.57 -24.70
C PHE A 333 26.99 0.93 -24.76
N LYS A 334 26.32 1.70 -25.63
CA LYS A 334 26.47 3.16 -25.61
C LYS A 334 26.01 3.77 -24.30
N ALA A 335 24.87 3.32 -23.77
CA ALA A 335 24.35 3.80 -22.50
C ALA A 335 25.35 3.53 -21.35
N HIS A 336 25.96 2.35 -21.33
CA HIS A 336 27.06 2.07 -20.41
C HIS A 336 28.27 2.99 -20.64
N ALA A 337 28.68 3.23 -21.88
CA ALA A 337 29.80 4.11 -22.19
C ALA A 337 29.56 5.52 -21.59
N ILE A 338 28.35 6.06 -21.78
CA ILE A 338 27.93 7.34 -21.20
C ILE A 338 28.00 7.32 -19.66
N LEU A 339 27.52 6.26 -19.00
CA LEU A 339 27.58 6.14 -17.53
C LEU A 339 29.01 6.09 -16.99
N HIS A 340 29.95 5.53 -17.74
CA HIS A 340 31.36 5.43 -17.37
C HIS A 340 32.21 6.62 -17.87
N GLY A 341 31.60 7.65 -18.44
CA GLY A 341 32.31 8.82 -18.99
C GLY A 341 33.19 8.47 -20.20
N LYS A 342 32.91 7.35 -20.87
CA LYS A 342 33.60 6.88 -22.08
C LYS A 342 32.80 7.31 -23.31
N MET A 343 33.50 7.80 -24.33
CA MET A 343 32.85 8.19 -25.58
C MET A 343 32.71 7.01 -26.54
N ASP A 344 33.65 6.05 -26.49
CA ASP A 344 33.74 4.93 -27.42
C ASP A 344 33.28 3.59 -26.81
N ILE A 345 32.60 2.77 -27.63
CA ILE A 345 32.05 1.47 -27.22
C ILE A 345 33.13 0.40 -27.15
N ASP A 346 34.12 0.43 -28.05
CA ASP A 346 35.15 -0.59 -28.11
C ASP A 346 36.14 -0.40 -26.96
N GLU A 347 36.47 0.85 -26.61
CA GLU A 347 37.23 1.17 -25.39
C GLU A 347 36.55 0.61 -24.13
N LEU A 348 35.22 0.76 -24.01
CA LEU A 348 34.46 0.25 -22.88
C LEU A 348 34.56 -1.28 -22.77
N ARG A 349 34.41 -1.99 -23.90
CA ARG A 349 34.45 -3.47 -23.96
C ARG A 349 35.78 -4.06 -23.50
N HIS A 350 36.88 -3.34 -23.73
CA HIS A 350 38.21 -3.78 -23.34
C HIS A 350 38.59 -3.35 -21.92
N THR A 351 38.00 -2.27 -21.40
CA THR A 351 38.43 -1.65 -20.14
C THR A 351 37.59 -2.08 -18.94
N ILE A 352 36.30 -2.36 -19.12
CA ILE A 352 35.37 -2.55 -18.00
C ILE A 352 34.84 -3.98 -17.98
N SER A 353 34.91 -4.62 -16.82
CA SER A 353 34.36 -5.95 -16.63
C SER A 353 32.83 -5.94 -16.75
N HIS A 354 32.22 -7.03 -17.25
CA HIS A 354 30.77 -7.14 -17.32
C HIS A 354 30.09 -6.97 -15.95
N ASP A 355 30.75 -7.37 -14.86
CA ASP A 355 30.22 -7.20 -13.51
C ASP A 355 30.19 -5.73 -13.08
N ASP A 356 31.18 -4.93 -13.48
CA ASP A 356 31.18 -3.49 -13.22
C ASP A 356 30.12 -2.76 -14.04
N LEU A 357 29.86 -3.21 -15.29
CA LEU A 357 28.74 -2.70 -16.08
C LEU A 357 27.40 -2.94 -15.37
N ARG A 358 27.20 -4.14 -14.82
CA ARG A 358 25.98 -4.53 -14.11
C ARG A 358 25.73 -3.72 -12.83
N LYS A 359 26.78 -3.32 -12.11
CA LYS A 359 26.65 -2.50 -10.88
C LYS A 359 25.93 -1.18 -11.14
N VAL A 360 26.08 -0.61 -12.34
CA VAL A 360 25.45 0.66 -12.72
C VAL A 360 24.27 0.50 -13.68
N ALA A 361 24.01 -0.71 -14.17
CA ALA A 361 22.99 -0.98 -15.19
C ALA A 361 21.56 -0.61 -14.77
N HIS A 362 21.25 -0.65 -13.47
CA HIS A 362 19.95 -0.23 -12.94
C HIS A 362 19.62 1.25 -13.26
N ARG A 363 20.64 2.07 -13.56
CA ARG A 363 20.52 3.47 -13.99
C ARG A 363 20.22 3.61 -15.49
N ILE A 364 20.20 2.52 -16.24
CA ILE A 364 19.80 2.52 -17.65
C ILE A 364 18.32 2.17 -17.70
N ARG A 365 17.54 3.05 -18.32
CA ARG A 365 16.12 2.81 -18.61
C ARG A 365 15.92 2.67 -20.10
N ILE A 366 15.36 1.56 -20.53
CA ILE A 366 15.11 1.29 -21.95
C ILE A 366 13.62 1.08 -22.21
N VAL A 367 13.13 1.73 -23.26
CA VAL A 367 11.77 1.56 -23.79
C VAL A 367 11.86 1.02 -25.22
N ILE A 368 11.10 -0.02 -25.53
CA ILE A 368 10.84 -0.48 -26.90
C ILE A 368 9.37 -0.18 -27.25
N GLU A 369 9.14 0.75 -28.18
CA GLU A 369 7.81 1.30 -28.49
C GLU A 369 7.58 1.44 -30.02
N ASP A 370 6.72 0.71 -30.70
CA ASP A 370 5.64 -0.13 -30.25
C ASP A 370 5.87 -1.55 -30.78
N TRP A 371 5.95 -2.53 -29.89
CA TRP A 371 6.21 -3.93 -30.24
C TRP A 371 5.23 -4.45 -31.30
N GLN A 372 3.95 -4.06 -31.22
CA GLN A 372 2.97 -4.50 -32.21
C GLN A 372 3.26 -3.91 -33.58
N SER A 373 3.68 -2.64 -33.63
CA SER A 373 4.09 -1.98 -34.88
C SER A 373 5.36 -2.58 -35.45
N ILE A 374 6.32 -2.98 -34.59
CA ILE A 374 7.55 -3.68 -34.98
C ILE A 374 7.20 -5.01 -35.66
N ILE A 375 6.45 -5.89 -35.00
CA ILE A 375 6.12 -7.21 -35.56
C ILE A 375 5.16 -7.12 -36.77
N ALA A 376 4.31 -6.08 -36.83
CA ALA A 376 3.46 -5.84 -37.99
C ALA A 376 4.26 -5.35 -39.21
N SER A 377 5.29 -4.53 -38.99
CA SER A 377 6.14 -4.00 -40.06
C SER A 377 7.24 -4.96 -40.48
N HIS A 378 7.57 -5.94 -39.63
CA HIS A 378 8.69 -6.86 -39.80
C HIS A 378 8.29 -8.32 -39.55
N PRO A 379 7.75 -9.01 -40.58
CA PRO A 379 7.28 -10.40 -40.47
C PRO A 379 8.33 -11.37 -39.91
N LEU A 380 9.62 -11.18 -40.25
CA LEU A 380 10.72 -12.01 -39.74
C LEU A 380 10.85 -11.98 -38.21
N ILE A 381 10.41 -10.91 -37.55
CA ILE A 381 10.38 -10.82 -36.09
C ILE A 381 9.15 -11.51 -35.53
N ARG A 382 8.00 -11.31 -36.17
CA ARG A 382 6.73 -11.95 -35.79
C ARG A 382 6.80 -13.47 -35.86
N ASP A 383 7.43 -13.98 -36.91
CA ASP A 383 7.46 -15.40 -37.22
C ASP A 383 8.58 -16.13 -36.43
N GLU A 384 9.39 -15.39 -35.66
CA GLU A 384 10.48 -15.92 -34.83
C GLU A 384 10.07 -15.97 -33.34
N PRO A 385 9.71 -17.16 -32.81
CA PRO A 385 9.12 -17.30 -31.47
C PRO A 385 10.07 -16.91 -30.34
N LEU A 386 11.39 -16.98 -30.56
CA LEU A 386 12.37 -16.63 -29.53
C LEU A 386 12.66 -15.14 -29.45
N ALA A 387 12.17 -14.31 -30.38
CA ALA A 387 12.58 -12.92 -30.52
C ALA A 387 12.33 -12.12 -29.24
N LEU A 388 11.09 -12.17 -28.77
CA LEU A 388 10.66 -11.44 -27.58
C LEU A 388 11.32 -11.99 -26.30
N GLU A 389 11.37 -13.31 -26.13
CA GLU A 389 11.99 -13.96 -24.97
C GLU A 389 13.48 -13.61 -24.86
N THR A 390 14.18 -13.63 -26.00
CA THR A 390 15.62 -13.32 -26.04
C THR A 390 15.87 -11.84 -25.73
N VAL A 391 15.06 -10.91 -26.26
CA VAL A 391 15.13 -9.49 -25.89
C VAL A 391 14.90 -9.33 -24.38
N ALA A 392 13.84 -9.93 -23.84
CA ALA A 392 13.50 -9.81 -22.42
C ALA A 392 14.59 -10.36 -21.52
N SER A 393 15.07 -11.58 -21.79
CA SER A 393 16.13 -12.22 -21.01
C SER A 393 17.46 -11.48 -21.13
N ALA A 394 17.79 -10.92 -22.30
CA ALA A 394 18.99 -10.10 -22.46
C ALA A 394 18.93 -8.85 -21.58
N LEU A 395 17.84 -8.09 -21.65
CA LEU A 395 17.66 -6.87 -20.83
C LEU A 395 17.66 -7.16 -19.33
N GLN A 396 16.99 -8.24 -18.90
CA GLN A 396 17.02 -8.69 -17.50
C GLN A 396 18.42 -9.09 -17.05
N ARG A 397 19.16 -9.82 -17.88
CA ARG A 397 20.52 -10.29 -17.58
C ARG A 397 21.53 -9.14 -17.46
N GLU A 398 21.38 -8.11 -18.29
CA GLU A 398 22.23 -6.91 -18.18
C GLU A 398 21.87 -6.04 -16.98
N GLY A 399 20.74 -6.32 -16.32
CA GLY A 399 20.29 -5.67 -15.11
C GLY A 399 19.71 -4.27 -15.31
N VAL A 400 19.19 -4.02 -16.51
CA VAL A 400 18.57 -2.74 -16.86
C VAL A 400 17.09 -2.70 -16.52
N THR A 401 16.57 -1.50 -16.29
CA THR A 401 15.14 -1.30 -16.09
C THR A 401 14.47 -1.08 -17.45
N SER A 402 13.63 -2.00 -17.87
CA SER A 402 13.12 -2.11 -19.24
C SER A 402 11.60 -2.11 -19.31
N LEU A 403 11.07 -1.47 -20.35
CA LEU A 403 9.65 -1.37 -20.63
C LEU A 403 9.38 -1.67 -22.10
N ILE A 404 8.56 -2.69 -22.39
CA ILE A 404 8.03 -2.93 -23.74
C ILE A 404 6.61 -2.37 -23.83
N VAL A 405 6.38 -1.50 -24.81
CA VAL A 405 5.06 -0.93 -25.09
C VAL A 405 4.44 -1.66 -26.28
N SER A 406 3.17 -2.05 -26.16
CA SER A 406 2.43 -2.70 -27.25
C SER A 406 1.02 -2.11 -27.42
N SER A 407 0.71 -1.50 -28.57
CA SER A 407 -0.65 -1.06 -28.90
C SER A 407 -1.39 -2.11 -29.68
N GLN A 408 -2.48 -2.62 -29.11
CA GLN A 408 -3.23 -3.72 -29.68
C GLN A 408 -4.66 -3.29 -29.97
N SER A 409 -5.13 -3.50 -31.21
CA SER A 409 -6.50 -3.18 -31.60
C SER A 409 -7.47 -4.24 -31.10
N GLY A 410 -8.56 -3.82 -30.44
CA GLY A 410 -9.63 -4.69 -29.94
C GLY A 410 -9.77 -4.62 -28.42
N ALA A 411 -11.01 -4.69 -27.95
CA ALA A 411 -11.31 -4.67 -26.51
C ALA A 411 -10.65 -5.90 -25.84
N LEU A 412 -9.98 -5.68 -24.71
CA LEU A 412 -9.34 -6.75 -23.89
C LEU A 412 -10.28 -7.94 -23.61
N LEU A 413 -11.58 -7.68 -23.62
CA LEU A 413 -12.62 -8.62 -23.23
C LEU A 413 -13.04 -9.56 -24.33
N GLU A 414 -13.14 -9.06 -25.56
CA GLU A 414 -13.49 -9.89 -26.71
C GLU A 414 -12.41 -10.93 -26.95
N ARG A 415 -11.16 -10.59 -26.60
CA ARG A 415 -9.99 -11.45 -26.75
C ARG A 415 -9.91 -12.61 -25.76
N ARG A 416 -10.60 -12.58 -24.61
CA ARG A 416 -10.64 -13.76 -23.70
C ARG A 416 -11.20 -15.02 -24.37
N SER A 417 -11.97 -14.85 -25.46
CA SER A 417 -12.55 -15.97 -26.21
C SER A 417 -11.64 -16.54 -27.31
N ARG A 418 -10.59 -15.83 -27.72
CA ARG A 418 -9.70 -16.27 -28.80
C ARG A 418 -8.36 -16.71 -28.23
N TYR A 419 -8.03 -17.98 -28.43
CA TYR A 419 -6.77 -18.64 -28.04
C TYR A 419 -5.51 -18.08 -28.72
N GLU A 420 -5.56 -16.90 -29.33
CA GLU A 420 -4.39 -16.19 -29.84
C GLU A 420 -3.61 -15.61 -28.65
N CYS A 421 -2.88 -16.49 -27.97
CA CYS A 421 -2.00 -16.16 -26.87
C CYS A 421 -0.93 -15.22 -27.40
N ASN A 422 -1.03 -13.94 -27.07
CA ASN A 422 -0.06 -12.94 -27.44
C ASN A 422 1.28 -13.24 -26.74
N ASP A 423 2.40 -13.28 -27.44
CA ASP A 423 3.68 -13.74 -26.85
C ASP A 423 4.11 -12.90 -25.64
N LEU A 424 3.70 -11.63 -25.60
CA LEU A 424 3.89 -10.73 -24.46
C LEU A 424 3.23 -11.23 -23.16
N GLU A 425 2.11 -11.93 -23.28
CA GLU A 425 1.38 -12.45 -22.14
C GLU A 425 2.04 -13.67 -21.49
N ARG A 426 2.90 -14.37 -22.24
CA ARG A 426 3.65 -15.56 -21.79
C ARG A 426 4.87 -15.22 -20.95
N LEU A 427 5.32 -13.95 -20.98
CA LEU A 427 6.44 -13.51 -20.18
C LEU A 427 6.05 -13.45 -18.70
N ASP A 428 6.81 -14.13 -17.85
CA ASP A 428 6.65 -14.10 -16.39
C ASP A 428 7.28 -12.82 -15.82
N VAL A 429 6.62 -11.69 -16.10
CA VAL A 429 7.11 -10.32 -15.83
C VAL A 429 5.95 -9.42 -15.41
N ASN A 430 6.27 -8.22 -14.93
CA ASN A 430 5.24 -7.24 -14.57
C ASN A 430 4.44 -6.83 -15.82
N GLN A 431 3.15 -7.11 -15.83
CA GLN A 431 2.25 -6.80 -16.95
C GLN A 431 1.24 -5.72 -16.54
N ILE A 432 1.44 -4.51 -17.07
CA ILE A 432 0.54 -3.37 -16.91
C ILE A 432 -0.32 -3.25 -18.16
N VAL A 433 -1.62 -3.08 -17.94
CA VAL A 433 -2.62 -3.01 -19.00
C VAL A 433 -3.31 -1.66 -18.95
N THR A 434 -3.49 -1.05 -20.12
CA THR A 434 -4.32 0.15 -20.28
C THR A 434 -5.43 -0.11 -21.30
N TRP A 435 -6.63 0.38 -21.05
CA TRP A 435 -7.74 0.21 -21.99
C TRP A 435 -8.71 1.35 -21.87
N SER A 436 -9.56 1.50 -22.88
CA SER A 436 -10.61 2.49 -22.82
C SER A 436 -11.87 1.92 -22.15
N VAL A 437 -12.49 2.73 -21.30
CA VAL A 437 -13.73 2.40 -20.60
C VAL A 437 -14.80 3.40 -21.03
N PRO A 438 -15.92 2.94 -21.63
CA PRO A 438 -17.09 3.79 -21.77
C PRO A 438 -17.68 4.02 -20.38
N PHE A 439 -17.70 5.28 -19.95
CA PHE A 439 -18.01 5.66 -18.57
C PHE A 439 -18.94 6.87 -18.57
N PHE A 440 -20.24 6.62 -18.33
CA PHE A 440 -21.30 7.64 -18.33
C PHE A 440 -21.31 8.56 -19.57
N GLY A 441 -21.15 7.99 -20.76
CA GLY A 441 -21.13 8.73 -22.03
C GLY A 441 -19.77 9.31 -22.41
N GLU A 442 -18.79 9.26 -21.52
CA GLU A 442 -17.41 9.65 -21.79
C GLU A 442 -16.53 8.44 -22.08
N ARG A 443 -15.45 8.66 -22.84
CA ARG A 443 -14.41 7.67 -23.05
C ARG A 443 -13.24 7.96 -22.11
N ARG A 444 -13.07 7.13 -21.09
CA ARG A 444 -11.99 7.26 -20.10
C ARG A 444 -10.93 6.17 -20.29
N VAL A 445 -9.76 6.34 -19.69
CA VAL A 445 -8.66 5.37 -19.77
C VAL A 445 -8.47 4.71 -18.42
N ALA A 446 -8.55 3.39 -18.38
CA ALA A 446 -8.22 2.59 -17.22
C ALA A 446 -6.76 2.12 -17.30
N ILE A 447 -6.15 1.92 -16.14
CA ILE A 447 -4.84 1.30 -15.96
C ILE A 447 -4.90 0.30 -14.81
N GLY A 448 -4.28 -0.87 -14.97
CA GLY A 448 -4.22 -1.89 -13.93
C GLY A 448 -3.22 -2.99 -14.25
N PHE A 449 -2.99 -3.90 -13.31
CA PHE A 449 -2.14 -5.07 -13.50
C PHE A 449 -2.97 -6.22 -14.06
N LYS A 450 -2.39 -7.03 -14.96
CA LYS A 450 -3.10 -8.14 -15.59
C LYS A 450 -3.65 -9.13 -14.54
N THR A 451 -2.85 -9.48 -13.54
CA THR A 451 -3.22 -10.38 -12.43
C THR A 451 -4.48 -9.89 -11.68
N ALA A 452 -4.58 -8.58 -11.44
CA ALA A 452 -5.75 -7.99 -10.81
C ALA A 452 -7.02 -8.10 -11.68
N ILE A 453 -6.87 -8.03 -13.01
CA ILE A 453 -7.99 -8.09 -13.96
C ILE A 453 -8.47 -9.55 -14.15
N THR A 454 -7.57 -10.54 -14.11
CA THR A 454 -7.90 -11.96 -14.33
C THR A 454 -8.60 -12.58 -13.13
N HIS A 455 -8.12 -12.33 -11.91
CA HIS A 455 -8.61 -13.03 -10.72
C HIS A 455 -9.83 -12.40 -10.05
N GLY A 456 -10.39 -11.32 -10.62
CA GLY A 456 -11.42 -10.56 -9.93
C GLY A 456 -10.95 -10.14 -8.52
N GLY A 457 -9.65 -9.85 -8.36
CA GLY A 457 -9.06 -9.31 -7.14
C GLY A 457 -9.56 -7.89 -6.87
N PRO A 458 -9.28 -7.29 -5.68
CA PRO A 458 -9.75 -5.95 -5.29
C PRO A 458 -9.62 -4.99 -6.47
N SER A 459 -10.55 -4.05 -6.65
CA SER A 459 -10.57 -3.17 -7.84
C SER A 459 -9.29 -2.32 -7.89
N HIS A 460 -8.21 -2.90 -8.41
CA HIS A 460 -6.90 -2.30 -8.64
C HIS A 460 -6.85 -1.70 -10.06
N VAL A 461 -8.03 -1.37 -10.56
CA VAL A 461 -8.20 -0.61 -11.79
C VAL A 461 -8.29 0.84 -11.38
N PHE A 462 -7.34 1.62 -11.86
CA PHE A 462 -7.30 3.06 -11.65
C PHE A 462 -7.69 3.74 -12.96
N GLU A 463 -8.16 4.97 -12.85
CA GLU A 463 -8.34 5.86 -13.98
C GLU A 463 -7.00 6.56 -14.26
N LEU A 464 -6.58 6.55 -15.51
CA LEU A 464 -5.40 7.26 -15.98
C LEU A 464 -5.85 8.57 -16.63
N CYS A 465 -5.64 9.68 -15.92
CA CYS A 465 -6.09 11.00 -16.37
C CYS A 465 -4.89 11.83 -16.84
N PRO A 466 -4.99 12.57 -17.96
CA PRO A 466 -4.09 13.68 -18.21
C PRO A 466 -4.27 14.72 -17.10
N ARG A 467 -3.16 15.26 -16.58
CA ARG A 467 -3.19 16.28 -15.54
C ARG A 467 -3.39 17.62 -16.20
N ASP A 468 -4.58 18.19 -16.13
CA ASP A 468 -4.88 19.48 -16.72
C ASP A 468 -4.99 20.57 -15.65
N PRO A 469 -3.94 21.38 -15.41
CA PRO A 469 -4.03 22.49 -14.48
C PRO A 469 -4.71 23.73 -15.09
N SER A 470 -5.00 23.76 -16.40
CA SER A 470 -5.37 25.00 -17.09
C SER A 470 -6.39 24.89 -18.23
N GLY A 471 -6.92 23.70 -18.56
CA GLY A 471 -7.83 23.49 -19.68
C GLY A 471 -7.14 23.23 -21.02
N PHE A 472 -5.81 22.99 -21.04
CA PHE A 472 -5.07 22.81 -22.28
C PHE A 472 -4.82 21.32 -22.55
N ASP A 473 -5.41 20.82 -23.64
CA ASP A 473 -5.46 19.41 -24.07
C ASP A 473 -4.11 18.69 -24.27
N ASP A 474 -2.97 19.39 -24.22
CA ASP A 474 -1.65 18.84 -24.59
C ASP A 474 -0.70 18.61 -23.40
N THR A 475 -1.21 18.37 -22.20
CA THR A 475 -0.31 18.06 -21.08
C THR A 475 0.22 16.62 -21.19
N GLU A 476 1.54 16.48 -21.35
CA GLU A 476 2.25 15.20 -21.22
C GLU A 476 2.08 14.58 -19.82
N SER A 477 1.78 15.41 -18.83
CA SER A 477 1.64 15.00 -17.43
C SER A 477 0.44 14.06 -17.24
N LEU A 478 0.69 12.92 -16.59
CA LEU A 478 -0.32 11.93 -16.26
C LEU A 478 -0.53 11.87 -14.75
N SER A 479 -1.72 11.46 -14.35
CA SER A 479 -2.06 11.15 -12.97
C SER A 479 -2.88 9.86 -12.91
N VAL A 480 -2.69 9.11 -11.83
CA VAL A 480 -3.44 7.87 -11.57
C VAL A 480 -4.46 8.18 -10.50
N ASN A 481 -5.73 8.22 -10.88
CA ASN A 481 -6.86 8.52 -10.03
C ASN A 481 -7.55 7.21 -9.60
N PRO A 482 -7.80 6.96 -8.30
CA PRO A 482 -8.42 5.73 -7.85
C PRO A 482 -9.94 5.71 -8.05
N HIS A 483 -10.51 6.64 -8.82
CA HIS A 483 -11.95 6.73 -9.10
C HIS A 483 -12.56 5.41 -9.58
N PHE A 484 -11.90 4.70 -10.50
CA PHE A 484 -12.35 3.38 -10.96
C PHE A 484 -12.36 2.29 -9.90
N ALA A 485 -11.67 2.47 -8.76
CA ALA A 485 -11.79 1.58 -7.63
C ALA A 485 -13.18 1.65 -6.95
N LEU A 486 -14.03 2.62 -7.29
CA LEU A 486 -15.43 2.69 -6.81
C LEU A 486 -16.39 1.86 -7.67
N TYR A 487 -15.90 1.26 -8.75
CA TYR A 487 -16.70 0.54 -9.73
C TYR A 487 -16.19 -0.88 -9.90
N GLU A 488 -17.12 -1.82 -10.04
CA GLU A 488 -16.84 -3.16 -10.50
C GLU A 488 -17.03 -3.25 -12.02
N SER A 489 -16.57 -4.35 -12.61
CA SER A 489 -16.75 -4.62 -14.04
C SER A 489 -16.18 -3.53 -14.97
N VAL A 490 -15.28 -2.67 -14.48
CA VAL A 490 -14.51 -1.70 -15.27
C VAL A 490 -13.66 -2.41 -16.32
N GLY A 491 -13.04 -3.53 -15.93
CA GLY A 491 -12.34 -4.41 -16.86
C GLY A 491 -13.25 -4.97 -17.95
N LEU A 492 -14.55 -5.14 -17.67
CA LEU A 492 -15.59 -5.61 -18.58
C LEU A 492 -16.21 -4.49 -19.46
N GLY A 493 -15.70 -3.25 -19.39
CA GLY A 493 -16.28 -2.13 -20.13
C GLY A 493 -17.71 -1.78 -19.71
N ASN A 494 -18.20 -2.36 -18.61
CA ASN A 494 -19.53 -2.11 -18.06
C ASN A 494 -19.38 -1.70 -16.58
N PRO A 495 -18.84 -0.50 -16.32
CA PRO A 495 -18.57 -0.03 -14.97
C PRO A 495 -19.89 0.07 -14.18
N LYS A 496 -20.00 -0.69 -13.10
CA LYS A 496 -21.14 -0.63 -12.15
C LYS A 496 -20.63 -0.16 -10.81
N ARG A 497 -21.36 0.74 -10.14
CA ARG A 497 -20.97 1.20 -8.80
C ARG A 497 -20.96 0.01 -7.84
N ILE A 498 -19.91 -0.10 -7.05
CA ILE A 498 -19.81 -1.12 -6.01
C ILE A 498 -20.80 -0.77 -4.89
N PRO A 499 -21.63 -1.72 -4.42
CA PRO A 499 -22.52 -1.46 -3.31
C PRO A 499 -21.77 -1.23 -2.01
N LEU A 500 -22.38 -0.46 -1.11
CA LEU A 500 -21.87 -0.20 0.23
C LEU A 500 -22.90 -0.68 1.27
N ALA A 501 -22.41 -1.35 2.31
CA ALA A 501 -23.16 -1.61 3.53
C ALA A 501 -22.44 -0.94 4.71
N VAL A 502 -23.17 -0.18 5.51
CA VAL A 502 -22.68 0.42 6.75
C VAL A 502 -23.53 -0.13 7.90
N ARG A 503 -22.91 -0.86 8.82
CA ARG A 503 -23.60 -1.41 10.00
C ARG A 503 -23.22 -0.66 11.25
N LEU A 504 -24.16 0.08 11.83
CA LEU A 504 -23.98 0.80 13.08
C LEU A 504 -24.78 0.09 14.17
N TYR A 505 -24.20 -0.04 15.36
CA TYR A 505 -24.83 -0.71 16.49
C TYR A 505 -25.16 0.34 17.53
N GLY A 506 -26.45 0.54 17.77
CA GLY A 506 -26.97 1.41 18.82
C GLY A 506 -27.35 0.57 20.03
N GLY A 507 -26.83 0.89 21.21
CA GLY A 507 -27.25 0.24 22.45
C GLY A 507 -28.75 0.39 22.66
N ASN A 508 -29.49 -0.72 22.76
CA ASN A 508 -30.93 -0.86 23.05
C ASN A 508 -31.84 0.34 22.74
N HIS A 509 -31.71 0.97 21.57
CA HIS A 509 -32.66 1.98 21.15
C HIS A 509 -33.87 1.26 20.59
N THR A 510 -34.95 1.23 21.38
CA THR A 510 -36.24 0.78 20.85
C THR A 510 -36.63 1.68 19.68
N PRO A 511 -37.19 1.15 18.57
CA PRO A 511 -37.61 1.92 17.39
C PRO A 511 -38.52 3.13 17.68
N ASN A 512 -39.08 3.22 18.89
CA ASN A 512 -39.92 4.32 19.36
C ASN A 512 -39.14 5.56 19.83
N ASP A 513 -37.81 5.53 19.92
CA ASP A 513 -37.02 6.70 20.28
C ASP A 513 -36.88 7.65 19.08
N ASN A 514 -37.74 8.69 19.05
CA ASN A 514 -37.80 9.72 18.01
C ASN A 514 -36.45 10.42 17.72
N THR A 515 -35.47 10.33 18.62
CA THR A 515 -34.22 11.07 18.49
C THR A 515 -33.18 10.32 17.66
N MET A 516 -33.06 9.01 17.84
CA MET A 516 -32.25 8.17 16.96
C MET A 516 -32.82 8.23 15.54
N VAL A 517 -34.14 8.33 15.38
CA VAL A 517 -34.78 8.49 14.08
C VAL A 517 -34.24 9.71 13.33
N GLN A 518 -33.91 10.82 14.01
CA GLN A 518 -33.38 12.02 13.33
C GLN A 518 -31.94 11.81 12.84
N PHE A 519 -31.03 11.37 13.70
CA PHE A 519 -29.65 11.10 13.30
C PHE A 519 -29.57 9.98 12.25
N ALA A 520 -30.27 8.88 12.50
CA ALA A 520 -30.33 7.73 11.59
C ALA A 520 -30.84 8.15 10.22
N LYS A 521 -31.91 8.95 10.18
CA LYS A 521 -32.44 9.51 8.94
C LYS A 521 -31.43 10.41 8.25
N VAL A 522 -30.79 11.35 8.95
CA VAL A 522 -29.79 12.25 8.33
C VAL A 522 -28.60 11.46 7.75
N VAL A 523 -28.15 10.43 8.45
CA VAL A 523 -27.07 9.56 7.98
C VAL A 523 -27.53 8.71 6.79
N ALA A 524 -28.69 8.06 6.88
CA ALA A 524 -29.26 7.26 5.80
C ALA A 524 -29.54 8.10 4.54
N ASP A 525 -30.08 9.30 4.68
CA ASP A 525 -30.33 10.25 3.59
C ASP A 525 -29.00 10.70 2.95
N ALA A 526 -27.98 11.01 3.76
CA ALA A 526 -26.67 11.41 3.25
C ALA A 526 -25.98 10.26 2.47
N PHE A 527 -26.10 9.02 2.94
CA PHE A 527 -25.48 7.86 2.31
C PHE A 527 -26.23 7.39 1.06
N SER A 528 -27.57 7.39 1.09
CA SER A 528 -28.40 6.98 -0.05
C SER A 528 -28.28 7.90 -1.27
N GLN A 529 -27.92 9.17 -1.07
CA GLN A 529 -27.63 10.11 -2.17
C GLN A 529 -26.31 9.80 -2.90
N VAL A 530 -25.35 9.18 -2.21
CA VAL A 530 -23.98 9.02 -2.71
C VAL A 530 -23.70 7.56 -3.11
N PHE A 531 -24.24 6.60 -2.38
CA PHE A 531 -23.92 5.18 -2.47
C PHE A 531 -25.14 4.33 -2.80
N ILE A 532 -24.89 3.12 -3.32
CA ILE A 532 -25.92 2.14 -3.66
C ILE A 532 -25.94 1.06 -2.57
N PRO A 533 -27.12 0.63 -2.08
CA PRO A 533 -27.22 -0.44 -1.10
C PRO A 533 -26.81 -1.80 -1.67
N CYS A 534 -26.35 -2.72 -0.81
CA CYS A 534 -26.03 -4.10 -1.20
C CYS A 534 -27.29 -4.90 -1.54
N ARG A 535 -27.16 -6.05 -2.22
CA ARG A 535 -28.32 -6.84 -2.66
C ARG A 535 -29.17 -7.39 -1.51
N GLU A 536 -28.56 -7.57 -0.34
CA GLU A 536 -29.20 -8.12 0.85
C GLU A 536 -29.96 -7.06 1.66
N SER A 537 -29.78 -5.77 1.36
CA SER A 537 -30.37 -4.67 2.11
C SER A 537 -31.04 -3.66 1.17
N THR A 538 -32.16 -3.09 1.60
CA THR A 538 -32.76 -1.94 0.89
C THR A 538 -32.05 -0.62 1.21
N GLU A 539 -31.25 -0.60 2.26
CA GLU A 539 -30.61 0.60 2.80
C GLU A 539 -29.08 0.47 2.82
N VAL A 540 -28.38 1.58 2.58
CA VAL A 540 -26.91 1.62 2.65
C VAL A 540 -26.43 1.55 4.10
N VAL A 541 -27.18 2.15 5.03
CA VAL A 541 -26.83 2.22 6.45
C VAL A 541 -27.90 1.48 7.23
N SER A 542 -27.53 0.41 7.93
CA SER A 542 -28.38 -0.27 8.89
C SER A 542 -27.99 0.13 10.31
N PHE A 543 -29.01 0.34 11.14
CA PHE A 543 -28.87 0.50 12.59
C PHE A 543 -29.36 -0.79 13.24
N ASP A 544 -28.41 -1.65 13.58
CA ASP A 544 -28.69 -3.01 14.05
C ASP A 544 -28.74 -3.05 15.59
N ASP A 545 -29.52 -3.98 16.13
CA ASP A 545 -29.62 -4.21 17.57
C ASP A 545 -28.28 -4.67 18.16
N ALA A 546 -28.04 -4.34 19.44
CA ALA A 546 -26.84 -4.78 20.16
C ALA A 546 -26.67 -6.31 20.19
N GLU A 547 -27.77 -7.09 20.13
CA GLU A 547 -27.67 -8.55 20.04
C GLU A 547 -27.14 -9.05 18.69
N ALA A 548 -27.39 -8.31 17.60
CA ALA A 548 -26.86 -8.62 16.27
C ALA A 548 -25.33 -8.43 16.20
N TYR A 549 -24.77 -7.64 17.11
CA TYR A 549 -23.33 -7.39 17.21
C TYR A 549 -22.51 -8.67 17.40
N GLU A 550 -22.98 -9.60 18.23
CA GLU A 550 -22.29 -10.88 18.50
C GLU A 550 -22.31 -11.80 17.26
N GLY A 551 -23.43 -11.82 16.53
CA GLY A 551 -23.52 -12.53 15.26
C GLY A 551 -22.58 -11.94 14.21
N PHE A 552 -22.47 -10.61 14.18
CA PHE A 552 -21.55 -9.91 13.31
C PHE A 552 -20.08 -10.12 13.71
N PHE A 553 -19.76 -10.18 15.00
CA PHE A 553 -18.42 -10.52 15.49
C PHE A 553 -17.98 -11.88 14.94
N THR A 554 -18.88 -12.86 15.01
CA THR A 554 -18.65 -14.20 14.46
C THR A 554 -18.48 -14.16 12.94
N PHE A 555 -19.27 -13.37 12.23
CA PHE A 555 -19.10 -13.15 10.79
C PHE A 555 -17.73 -12.53 10.46
N ALA A 556 -17.31 -11.50 11.19
CA ALA A 556 -16.04 -10.83 11.02
C ALA A 556 -14.84 -11.74 11.34
N ASP A 557 -14.96 -12.66 12.29
CA ASP A 557 -13.89 -13.62 12.60
C ASP A 557 -13.80 -14.76 11.56
N ASN A 558 -14.92 -15.10 10.91
CA ASN A 558 -14.99 -16.11 9.85
C ASN A 558 -14.78 -15.53 8.44
N LEU A 559 -14.68 -14.21 8.30
CA LEU A 559 -14.27 -13.55 7.06
C LEU A 559 -12.84 -13.98 6.73
N ASP A 560 -12.75 -14.97 5.86
CA ASP A 560 -11.53 -15.37 5.19
C ASP A 560 -11.09 -14.29 4.18
N ASN A 561 -10.09 -14.60 3.37
CA ASN A 561 -9.72 -13.73 2.25
C ASN A 561 -10.77 -13.75 1.11
N SER A 562 -11.96 -14.35 1.31
CA SER A 562 -13.01 -14.31 0.29
C SER A 562 -13.50 -12.88 0.12
N ARG A 563 -13.74 -12.55 -1.15
CA ARG A 563 -14.10 -11.20 -1.55
C ARG A 563 -15.62 -11.06 -1.52
N LEU A 564 -16.10 -10.07 -0.77
CA LEU A 564 -17.50 -9.67 -0.77
C LEU A 564 -17.84 -9.02 -2.13
N ASP A 565 -19.10 -9.12 -2.53
CA ASP A 565 -19.63 -8.42 -3.72
C ASP A 565 -19.89 -6.92 -3.46
N HIS A 566 -19.76 -6.49 -2.21
CA HIS A 566 -19.93 -5.11 -1.74
C HIS A 566 -18.76 -4.69 -0.82
N SER A 567 -18.68 -3.40 -0.49
CA SER A 567 -17.82 -2.92 0.61
C SER A 567 -18.62 -2.84 1.89
N ILE A 568 -18.02 -3.20 3.02
CA ILE A 568 -18.68 -3.12 4.32
C ILE A 568 -17.86 -2.29 5.30
N VAL A 569 -18.52 -1.30 5.91
CA VAL A 569 -18.02 -0.52 7.04
C VAL A 569 -18.92 -0.82 8.23
N PHE A 570 -18.34 -0.94 9.41
CA PHE A 570 -19.12 -1.29 10.58
C PHE A 570 -18.52 -0.71 11.84
N GLN A 571 -19.38 -0.48 12.82
CA GLN A 571 -19.01 -0.06 14.15
C GLN A 571 -18.48 -1.27 14.95
N ILE A 572 -17.37 -1.08 15.65
CA ILE A 572 -16.78 -2.04 16.58
C ILE A 572 -16.45 -1.37 17.90
N ASP A 573 -16.45 -2.13 19.00
CA ASP A 573 -16.00 -1.67 20.29
C ASP A 573 -14.45 -1.51 20.29
N GLU A 574 -13.92 -0.55 21.06
CA GLU A 574 -12.50 -0.24 21.17
C GLU A 574 -11.64 -1.44 21.56
N PHE A 575 -12.20 -2.39 22.30
CA PHE A 575 -11.44 -3.44 22.94
C PHE A 575 -11.16 -4.65 22.04
N TRP A 576 -11.67 -4.66 20.80
CA TRP A 576 -11.29 -5.68 19.82
C TRP A 576 -9.77 -5.74 19.72
N SER A 577 -9.18 -6.93 19.74
CA SER A 577 -7.73 -7.08 19.62
C SER A 577 -7.22 -6.44 18.32
N ASP A 578 -6.19 -5.59 18.39
CA ASP A 578 -5.56 -5.00 17.20
C ASP A 578 -5.00 -6.06 16.24
N GLY A 579 -5.03 -5.76 14.95
CA GLY A 579 -4.34 -6.55 13.94
C GLY A 579 -5.11 -7.78 13.47
N LYS A 580 -6.44 -7.82 13.64
CA LYS A 580 -7.27 -8.88 13.07
C LYS A 580 -7.09 -8.91 11.55
N ARG A 581 -6.80 -10.10 11.00
CA ARG A 581 -6.59 -10.27 9.55
C ARG A 581 -7.86 -9.97 8.74
N SER A 582 -9.03 -10.15 9.35
CA SER A 582 -10.34 -9.88 8.76
C SER A 582 -10.71 -8.40 8.68
N LEU A 583 -9.95 -7.50 9.32
CA LEU A 583 -10.12 -6.05 9.19
C LEU A 583 -9.18 -5.50 8.13
N LEU A 584 -9.65 -4.53 7.34
CA LEU A 584 -8.86 -3.82 6.36
C LEU A 584 -7.76 -3.01 7.08
N SER A 585 -6.51 -3.04 6.60
CA SER A 585 -5.51 -2.08 7.08
C SER A 585 -5.91 -0.68 6.62
N LEU A 586 -6.00 0.24 7.57
CA LEU A 586 -6.25 1.66 7.38
C LEU A 586 -4.94 2.48 7.40
N ASP A 587 -3.78 1.84 7.31
CA ASP A 587 -2.49 2.56 7.28
C ASP A 587 -2.42 3.49 6.06
N SER A 588 -2.87 3.03 4.89
CA SER A 588 -2.97 3.89 3.71
C SER A 588 -4.00 5.01 3.86
N TYR A 589 -5.09 4.75 4.59
CA TYR A 589 -6.12 5.76 4.87
C TYR A 589 -5.56 6.87 5.75
N PHE A 590 -4.97 6.52 6.89
CA PHE A 590 -4.46 7.48 7.86
C PHE A 590 -3.28 8.30 7.34
N ASN A 591 -2.38 7.67 6.59
CA ASN A 591 -1.19 8.33 6.05
C ASN A 591 -1.44 9.08 4.73
N ALA A 592 -2.65 8.99 4.16
CA ALA A 592 -2.98 9.73 2.95
C ALA A 592 -2.95 11.25 3.22
N ILE A 593 -2.28 11.96 2.32
CA ILE A 593 -2.13 13.41 2.34
C ILE A 593 -3.45 14.05 1.88
N VAL A 594 -4.09 14.80 2.77
CA VAL A 594 -5.39 15.46 2.51
C VAL A 594 -5.23 16.92 2.12
N ALA A 595 -4.11 17.54 2.49
CA ALA A 595 -3.79 18.90 2.11
C ALA A 595 -2.27 19.12 2.04
N GLU A 596 -1.84 19.97 1.11
CA GLU A 596 -0.45 20.40 0.96
C GLU A 596 -0.34 21.89 1.23
N ARG A 597 0.79 22.34 1.78
CA ARG A 597 1.01 23.75 2.06
C ARG A 597 1.20 24.50 0.75
N ASN A 598 0.45 25.58 0.57
CA ASN A 598 0.61 26.44 -0.58
C ASN A 598 1.93 27.22 -0.42
N SER A 599 2.93 26.92 -1.25
CA SER A 599 4.19 27.66 -1.24
C SER A 599 4.03 29.15 -1.57
N SER A 600 2.94 29.53 -2.26
CA SER A 600 2.68 30.92 -2.65
C SER A 600 1.91 31.74 -1.61
N LYS A 601 1.36 31.12 -0.56
CA LYS A 601 0.59 31.80 0.49
C LYS A 601 1.06 31.28 1.84
N GLU A 602 1.66 32.14 2.67
CA GLU A 602 2.27 31.74 3.95
C GLU A 602 1.35 30.88 4.84
N ASP A 603 0.01 31.07 4.74
CA ASP A 603 -1.00 30.37 5.53
C ASP A 603 -2.08 29.62 4.72
N GLY A 604 -1.83 29.35 3.44
CA GLY A 604 -2.77 28.62 2.57
C GLY A 604 -2.52 27.11 2.59
N TRP A 605 -3.57 26.30 2.76
CA TRP A 605 -3.55 24.87 2.46
C TRP A 605 -4.29 24.61 1.15
N ILE A 606 -3.77 23.73 0.30
CA ILE A 606 -4.44 23.28 -0.93
C ILE A 606 -4.99 21.87 -0.65
N PRO A 607 -6.32 21.66 -0.69
CA PRO A 607 -6.88 20.33 -0.49
C PRO A 607 -6.49 19.42 -1.66
N ARG A 608 -6.16 18.16 -1.35
CA ARG A 608 -5.94 17.11 -2.35
C ARG A 608 -7.29 16.52 -2.72
N SER A 609 -7.90 17.00 -3.81
CA SER A 609 -9.24 16.58 -4.24
C SER A 609 -9.35 15.09 -4.56
N ASP A 610 -8.23 14.43 -4.89
CA ASP A 610 -8.18 13.00 -5.15
C ASP A 610 -8.23 12.17 -3.85
N GLU A 611 -7.62 12.66 -2.77
CA GLU A 611 -7.63 12.01 -1.46
C GLU A 611 -8.82 12.44 -0.61
N ASP A 612 -9.22 13.71 -0.61
CA ASP A 612 -10.32 14.28 0.19
C ASP A 612 -11.35 14.98 -0.71
N VAL A 613 -12.08 14.17 -1.49
CA VAL A 613 -13.06 14.62 -2.51
C VAL A 613 -14.10 15.60 -1.94
N TYR A 614 -14.48 15.41 -0.68
CA TYR A 614 -15.49 16.22 0.00
C TYR A 614 -14.89 17.34 0.86
N SER A 615 -13.56 17.51 0.85
CA SER A 615 -12.83 18.49 1.68
C SER A 615 -13.16 18.39 3.19
N LEU A 616 -13.40 17.17 3.69
CA LEU A 616 -13.81 16.91 5.07
C LEU A 616 -12.63 16.99 6.06
N PHE A 617 -11.40 16.85 5.57
CA PHE A 617 -10.15 16.86 6.32
C PHE A 617 -9.31 18.11 6.06
N HIS A 618 -9.91 19.15 5.46
CA HIS A 618 -9.21 20.40 5.22
C HIS A 618 -8.87 21.14 6.54
N PRO A 619 -7.60 21.53 6.76
CA PRO A 619 -7.23 22.42 7.86
C PRO A 619 -7.90 23.78 7.63
N ARG A 620 -8.55 24.35 8.64
CA ARG A 620 -9.05 25.74 8.52
C ARG A 620 -7.85 26.70 8.68
N PRO A 621 -7.74 27.75 7.86
CA PRO A 621 -6.66 28.74 8.00
C PRO A 621 -6.65 29.35 9.41
N PHE A 622 -5.45 29.55 9.94
CA PHE A 622 -5.21 29.94 11.34
C PHE A 622 -5.37 31.45 11.58
N ASN A 623 -5.65 32.24 10.53
CA ASN A 623 -5.35 33.67 10.50
C ASN A 623 -6.40 34.64 11.06
N GLU A 624 -7.49 34.15 11.64
CA GLU A 624 -8.42 35.04 12.33
C GLU A 624 -8.62 34.54 13.76
N VAL A 625 -8.36 35.41 14.73
CA VAL A 625 -8.73 35.36 16.17
C VAL A 625 -7.62 35.02 17.20
N ILE A 626 -7.07 36.12 17.76
CA ILE A 626 -6.73 36.47 19.16
C ILE A 626 -5.57 35.76 19.90
N THR A 627 -4.65 36.62 20.35
CA THR A 627 -3.45 36.44 21.18
C THR A 627 -3.71 36.11 22.66
N THR A 628 -4.76 35.36 23.02
CA THR A 628 -5.00 34.99 24.42
C THR A 628 -4.22 33.73 24.82
N LYS A 629 -3.44 33.87 25.88
CA LYS A 629 -2.57 32.84 26.46
C LYS A 629 -3.36 31.56 26.82
N ARG A 630 -2.74 30.42 26.53
CA ARG A 630 -2.91 29.07 27.12
C ARG A 630 -3.93 28.13 26.47
N THR A 631 -3.42 27.23 25.62
CA THR A 631 -3.47 25.77 25.82
C THR A 631 -2.17 25.15 25.28
N LYS A 632 -1.50 24.29 26.06
CA LYS A 632 -0.23 23.63 25.66
C LYS A 632 -0.39 22.72 24.42
N HIS A 633 -1.60 22.23 24.17
CA HIS A 633 -1.86 21.21 23.16
C HIS A 633 -1.85 21.75 21.72
N VAL A 634 -2.46 22.93 21.50
CA VAL A 634 -2.46 23.63 20.20
C VAL A 634 -1.03 23.93 19.74
N HIS A 635 -0.15 24.34 20.67
CA HIS A 635 1.25 24.59 20.34
C HIS A 635 2.01 23.35 19.86
N GLU A 636 1.65 22.13 20.28
CA GLU A 636 2.32 20.92 19.82
C GLU A 636 1.88 20.54 18.40
N LEU A 637 0.59 20.63 18.08
CA LEU A 637 0.09 20.38 16.73
C LEU A 637 0.66 21.42 15.76
N THR A 638 0.58 22.72 16.11
CA THR A 638 1.17 23.80 15.30
C THR A 638 2.68 23.65 15.14
N ARG A 639 3.44 23.21 16.16
CA ARG A 639 4.89 22.94 16.01
C ARG A 639 5.19 21.73 15.13
N ARG A 640 4.36 20.68 15.17
CA ARG A 640 4.52 19.49 14.33
C ARG A 640 4.16 19.79 12.88
N THR A 641 3.02 20.42 12.63
CA THR A 641 2.54 20.74 11.27
C THR A 641 3.27 21.91 10.64
N ALA A 642 3.75 22.90 11.40
CA ALA A 642 4.54 24.00 10.84
C ALA A 642 5.83 23.54 10.14
N LYS A 643 6.34 22.35 10.47
CA LYS A 643 7.55 21.77 9.86
C LYS A 643 7.26 20.90 8.63
N LEU A 644 6.05 20.36 8.49
CA LEU A 644 5.72 19.44 7.40
C LEU A 644 5.02 20.20 6.26
N PRO A 645 5.38 19.96 4.99
CA PRO A 645 4.73 20.61 3.86
C PRO A 645 3.34 20.05 3.54
N TYR A 646 2.79 19.16 4.37
CA TYR A 646 1.52 18.48 4.15
C TYR A 646 0.83 18.11 5.46
N VAL A 647 -0.46 17.79 5.35
CA VAL A 647 -1.31 17.27 6.42
C VAL A 647 -1.90 15.94 5.99
N THR A 648 -1.88 14.97 6.89
CA THR A 648 -2.47 13.64 6.68
C THR A 648 -3.82 13.52 7.37
N ARG A 649 -4.61 12.47 7.03
CA ARG A 649 -5.84 12.17 7.79
C ARG A 649 -5.57 11.98 9.27
N ARG A 650 -4.44 11.33 9.62
CA ARG A 650 -4.05 11.07 11.02
C ARG A 650 -3.96 12.34 11.85
N ASP A 651 -3.46 13.42 11.28
CA ASP A 651 -3.30 14.71 11.98
C ASP A 651 -4.63 15.39 12.35
N MET A 652 -5.75 14.90 11.81
CA MET A 652 -7.10 15.41 12.06
C MET A 652 -7.83 14.71 13.20
N PHE A 653 -7.25 13.65 13.75
CA PHE A 653 -7.77 12.94 14.92
C PHE A 653 -6.97 13.33 16.17
N ARG A 654 -7.62 13.35 17.34
CA ARG A 654 -6.94 13.71 18.60
C ARG A 654 -5.79 12.75 18.88
N ALA A 655 -4.65 13.30 19.27
CA ALA A 655 -3.41 12.55 19.51
C ALA A 655 -3.60 11.41 20.53
N ASP A 656 -4.39 11.64 21.58
CA ASP A 656 -4.59 10.66 22.65
C ASP A 656 -5.41 9.44 22.20
N THR A 657 -6.29 9.62 21.21
CA THR A 657 -7.05 8.53 20.58
C THR A 657 -6.21 7.62 19.68
N VAL A 658 -5.04 8.09 19.23
CA VAL A 658 -4.17 7.34 18.30
C VAL A 658 -2.89 6.83 19.01
N ARG A 659 -2.48 7.47 20.12
CA ARG A 659 -1.20 7.21 20.82
C ARG A 659 -1.18 6.00 21.76
N ALA A 660 -2.31 5.35 22.05
CA ALA A 660 -2.34 4.24 23.01
C ALA A 660 -1.50 3.01 22.60
N ASN A 661 -1.14 2.90 21.32
CA ASN A 661 -0.32 1.81 20.79
C ASN A 661 1.07 2.32 20.42
N GLY A 662 1.95 2.42 21.43
CA GLY A 662 3.38 2.46 21.18
C GLY A 662 3.79 1.18 20.44
N GLU A 663 4.61 1.33 19.40
CA GLU A 663 5.03 0.34 18.37
C GLU A 663 4.23 0.36 17.06
N ALA A 664 4.85 -0.14 15.99
CA ALA A 664 4.38 -0.15 14.61
C ALA A 664 3.16 -1.08 14.39
N MET A 665 2.15 -1.00 15.26
CA MET A 665 0.91 -1.72 15.13
C MET A 665 0.14 -1.20 13.90
N ARG A 666 -0.25 -2.16 13.05
CA ARG A 666 -1.17 -1.97 11.93
C ARG A 666 -2.43 -1.26 12.43
N VAL A 667 -2.76 -0.12 11.84
CA VAL A 667 -4.00 0.58 12.18
C VAL A 667 -5.13 0.00 11.35
N ASP A 668 -6.18 -0.53 11.98
CA ASP A 668 -7.29 -1.23 11.29
C ASP A 668 -8.68 -0.66 11.59
N ARG A 669 -8.75 0.38 12.43
CA ARG A 669 -9.99 1.06 12.82
C ARG A 669 -9.77 2.55 13.04
N ILE A 670 -10.85 3.32 13.01
CA ILE A 670 -10.84 4.75 13.32
C ILE A 670 -11.76 5.02 14.51
N PRO A 671 -11.42 5.93 15.44
CA PRO A 671 -12.36 6.38 16.46
C PRO A 671 -13.63 6.94 15.80
N TYR A 672 -14.80 6.61 16.35
CA TYR A 672 -16.10 7.02 15.80
C TYR A 672 -16.86 7.96 16.72
N LEU A 673 -17.07 7.47 17.94
CA LEU A 673 -17.65 8.20 19.06
C LEU A 673 -17.05 7.63 20.33
N TRP A 674 -17.02 8.45 21.36
CA TRP A 674 -16.68 7.99 22.69
C TRP A 674 -17.79 8.34 23.66
N ASP A 675 -17.89 7.53 24.69
CA ASP A 675 -18.84 7.70 25.78
C ASP A 675 -18.11 7.49 27.11
N PHE A 676 -18.69 7.94 28.21
CA PHE A 676 -18.16 7.69 29.55
C PHE A 676 -19.28 7.66 30.60
N GLY A 677 -19.00 6.98 31.71
CA GLY A 677 -19.93 6.92 32.83
C GLY A 677 -20.07 8.27 33.54
N MET A 678 -21.31 8.68 33.83
CA MET A 678 -21.63 9.82 34.66
C MET A 678 -22.76 9.48 35.62
N ILE A 679 -22.94 10.29 36.65
CA ILE A 679 -24.01 10.11 37.62
C ILE A 679 -25.15 11.09 37.28
N VAL A 680 -26.35 10.58 37.10
CA VAL A 680 -27.58 11.38 37.02
C VAL A 680 -28.27 11.33 38.37
N ALA A 681 -28.57 12.49 38.94
CA ALA A 681 -29.20 12.61 40.25
C ALA A 681 -30.38 13.58 40.21
N GLU A 682 -31.38 13.34 41.07
CA GLU A 682 -32.52 14.24 41.22
C GLU A 682 -32.17 15.36 42.22
N TYR A 683 -32.01 16.58 41.73
CA TYR A 683 -31.56 17.74 42.49
C TYR A 683 -32.35 17.96 43.77
N ASP A 684 -33.68 17.81 43.70
CA ASP A 684 -34.56 18.06 44.84
C ASP A 684 -34.32 17.05 45.98
N TYR A 685 -33.92 15.81 45.66
CA TYR A 685 -33.55 14.83 46.67
C TYR A 685 -32.26 15.21 47.39
N TRP A 686 -31.23 15.52 46.62
CA TRP A 686 -29.90 15.87 47.14
C TRP A 686 -29.86 17.24 47.83
N ASN A 687 -30.76 18.15 47.44
CA ASN A 687 -30.85 19.50 47.99
C ASN A 687 -31.83 19.62 49.19
N THR A 688 -32.37 18.51 49.68
CA THR A 688 -33.30 18.53 50.83
C THR A 688 -32.59 19.04 52.11
N PRO A 689 -33.02 20.16 52.75
CA PRO A 689 -32.26 20.80 53.83
C PRO A 689 -32.00 19.93 55.08
N SER A 690 -32.91 19.00 55.38
CA SER A 690 -32.76 18.03 56.48
C SER A 690 -31.67 16.99 56.19
N LEU A 691 -31.55 16.56 54.93
CA LEU A 691 -30.55 15.59 54.49
C LEU A 691 -29.17 16.20 54.32
N ARG A 692 -29.08 17.45 53.84
CA ARG A 692 -27.80 18.13 53.62
C ARG A 692 -26.90 18.18 54.86
N ARG A 693 -27.49 18.17 56.07
CA ARG A 693 -26.76 18.19 57.36
C ARG A 693 -26.57 16.81 57.99
N ARG A 694 -27.11 15.74 57.40
CA ARG A 694 -26.97 14.38 57.93
C ARG A 694 -25.53 13.92 57.69
N VAL A 695 -24.85 13.61 58.78
CA VAL A 695 -23.51 13.04 58.79
C VAL A 695 -23.59 11.61 58.28
N LEU A 696 -22.74 11.26 57.32
CA LEU A 696 -22.73 9.96 56.65
C LEU A 696 -21.94 8.93 57.44
N LEU A 697 -20.77 9.33 57.94
CA LEU A 697 -19.77 8.44 58.55
C LEU A 697 -19.11 9.18 59.73
N ASN A 698 -18.35 8.47 60.56
CA ASN A 698 -17.70 9.01 61.77
C ASN A 698 -16.71 10.17 61.50
N ASP A 699 -16.38 10.45 60.24
CA ASP A 699 -15.47 11.52 59.80
C ASP A 699 -16.13 12.89 59.66
N GLY A 700 -17.44 12.98 59.94
CA GLY A 700 -18.19 14.24 59.93
C GLY A 700 -18.61 14.73 58.54
N ARG A 701 -18.33 13.98 57.46
CA ARG A 701 -18.81 14.34 56.11
C ARG A 701 -20.33 14.22 56.03
N THR A 702 -20.95 15.19 55.37
CA THR A 702 -22.39 15.25 55.18
C THR A 702 -22.81 14.87 53.76
N VAL A 703 -24.11 14.61 53.54
CA VAL A 703 -24.69 14.46 52.19
C VAL A 703 -24.36 15.68 51.30
N SER A 704 -24.37 16.89 51.87
CA SER A 704 -24.02 18.10 51.13
C SER A 704 -22.57 18.10 50.68
N ASP A 705 -21.64 17.64 51.52
CA ASP A 705 -20.22 17.58 51.17
C ASP A 705 -19.97 16.64 49.99
N VAL A 706 -20.66 15.50 49.95
CA VAL A 706 -20.60 14.55 48.84
C VAL A 706 -21.16 15.19 47.56
N PHE A 707 -22.35 15.79 47.64
CA PHE A 707 -23.01 16.42 46.50
C PHE A 707 -22.20 17.59 45.92
N ASP A 708 -21.75 18.52 46.76
CA ASP A 708 -21.04 19.73 46.35
C ASP A 708 -19.67 19.41 45.73
N ARG A 709 -19.04 18.29 46.13
CA ARG A 709 -17.77 17.80 45.57
C ARG A 709 -17.93 17.11 44.21
N LEU A 710 -19.06 16.45 43.98
CA LEU A 710 -19.34 15.79 42.70
C LEU A 710 -20.04 16.73 41.69
N SER A 711 -20.66 17.81 42.16
CA SER A 711 -21.35 18.79 41.32
C SER A 711 -20.38 19.74 40.58
N MET A 712 -20.71 20.04 39.32
CA MET A 712 -19.98 20.98 38.45
C MET A 712 -19.95 22.43 38.95
N THR A 713 -20.82 22.80 39.89
CA THR A 713 -20.98 24.20 40.31
C THR A 713 -19.90 24.71 41.25
N SER A 714 -19.07 23.82 41.82
CA SER A 714 -18.05 24.24 42.79
C SER A 714 -16.77 24.73 42.09
N LYS A 715 -16.57 26.05 42.04
CA LYS A 715 -15.29 26.67 41.62
C LYS A 715 -14.13 26.44 42.63
N ARG A 716 -14.29 25.50 43.57
CA ARG A 716 -13.37 25.32 44.71
C ARG A 716 -12.14 24.49 44.30
N PRO A 717 -10.97 24.69 44.95
CA PRO A 717 -9.77 23.87 44.74
C PRO A 717 -10.09 22.38 44.96
N PRO A 718 -9.29 21.44 44.41
CA PRO A 718 -9.59 20.03 44.42
C PRO A 718 -9.73 19.53 45.86
N LEU A 719 -10.98 19.34 46.27
CA LEU A 719 -11.33 18.69 47.54
C LEU A 719 -10.94 17.19 47.46
N PRO A 720 -10.76 16.52 48.60
CA PRO A 720 -10.50 15.08 48.60
C PRO A 720 -11.57 14.35 47.80
N VAL A 721 -11.12 13.43 46.95
CA VAL A 721 -11.96 12.59 46.09
C VAL A 721 -13.01 11.86 46.93
N VAL A 722 -14.27 11.96 46.51
CA VAL A 722 -15.38 11.21 47.11
C VAL A 722 -15.24 9.75 46.70
N THR A 723 -15.24 8.82 47.66
CA THR A 723 -15.15 7.38 47.33
C THR A 723 -16.50 6.82 46.93
N TRP A 724 -16.52 5.67 46.26
CA TRP A 724 -17.76 4.98 45.92
C TRP A 724 -18.58 4.60 47.16
N GLY A 725 -17.93 4.16 48.24
CA GLY A 725 -18.59 3.87 49.51
C GLY A 725 -19.28 5.10 50.12
N GLU A 726 -18.57 6.23 50.19
CA GLU A 726 -19.15 7.50 50.68
C GLU A 726 -20.36 7.95 49.86
N PHE A 727 -20.26 7.81 48.53
CA PHE A 727 -21.33 8.15 47.62
C PHE A 727 -22.54 7.24 47.77
N PHE A 728 -22.34 5.92 47.84
CA PHE A 728 -23.44 4.98 48.04
C PHE A 728 -24.11 5.17 49.40
N THR A 729 -23.37 5.49 50.48
CA THR A 729 -23.95 5.77 51.81
C THR A 729 -24.81 7.03 51.74
N ALA A 730 -24.36 8.07 51.04
CA ALA A 730 -25.20 9.24 50.78
C ALA A 730 -26.48 8.88 50.00
N CYS A 731 -26.36 8.06 48.97
CA CYS A 731 -27.51 7.56 48.21
C CYS A 731 -28.50 6.79 49.09
N GLN A 732 -28.00 5.94 50.01
CA GLN A 732 -28.83 5.16 50.92
C GLN A 732 -29.61 6.07 51.87
N VAL A 733 -28.93 7.06 52.46
CA VAL A 733 -29.56 8.07 53.33
C VAL A 733 -30.69 8.82 52.61
N ILE A 734 -30.48 9.14 51.34
CA ILE A 734 -31.48 9.81 50.49
C ILE A 734 -32.64 8.86 50.19
N ALA A 735 -32.34 7.62 49.82
CA ALA A 735 -33.33 6.61 49.48
C ALA A 735 -34.24 6.23 50.65
N GLU A 736 -33.70 6.11 51.86
CA GLU A 736 -34.47 5.90 53.10
C GLU A 736 -35.47 7.03 53.34
N TYR A 737 -35.05 8.28 53.11
CA TYR A 737 -35.87 9.46 53.35
C TYR A 737 -36.97 9.62 52.30
N HIS A 738 -36.64 9.45 51.02
CA HIS A 738 -37.57 9.65 49.90
C HIS A 738 -38.32 8.37 49.50
N LYS A 739 -38.03 7.23 50.12
CA LYS A 739 -38.56 5.90 49.78
C LYS A 739 -38.33 5.54 48.31
N THR A 740 -37.11 5.78 47.84
CA THR A 740 -36.65 5.48 46.47
C THR A 740 -35.62 4.36 46.50
N ALA A 741 -35.15 3.89 45.34
CA ALA A 741 -34.00 2.99 45.29
C ALA A 741 -32.71 3.74 45.66
N THR A 742 -31.77 3.07 46.33
CA THR A 742 -30.47 3.64 46.70
C THR A 742 -29.72 4.11 45.46
N PHE A 743 -29.38 3.20 44.57
CA PHE A 743 -28.65 3.51 43.35
C PHE A 743 -29.19 2.67 42.21
N ASP A 744 -29.19 3.18 40.98
CA ASP A 744 -29.54 2.40 39.78
C ASP A 744 -28.43 2.46 38.72
N VAL A 745 -28.48 1.53 37.78
CA VAL A 745 -27.50 1.42 36.71
C VAL A 745 -28.26 1.25 35.40
N ASP A 746 -27.79 1.93 34.35
CA ASP A 746 -28.32 1.68 33.02
C ASP A 746 -28.05 0.24 32.57
N LEU A 747 -29.10 -0.53 32.26
CA LEU A 747 -28.96 -1.87 31.69
C LEU A 747 -29.28 -1.90 30.18
N SER A 748 -29.38 -0.73 29.54
CA SER A 748 -29.59 -0.62 28.10
C SER A 748 -28.36 -1.06 27.31
N THR A 749 -27.16 -0.98 27.87
CA THR A 749 -25.98 -1.63 27.28
C THR A 749 -25.51 -2.76 28.19
N PRO A 750 -25.24 -3.96 27.63
CA PRO A 750 -24.82 -5.10 28.44
C PRO A 750 -23.46 -4.88 29.13
N GLU A 751 -22.68 -3.89 28.70
CA GLU A 751 -21.39 -3.52 29.25
C GLU A 751 -21.47 -2.55 30.44
N THR A 752 -22.56 -1.77 30.62
CA THR A 752 -22.64 -0.72 31.67
C THR A 752 -22.26 -1.26 33.04
N LEU A 753 -22.82 -2.40 33.42
CA LEU A 753 -22.62 -2.96 34.74
C LEU A 753 -21.19 -3.46 34.95
N SER A 754 -20.62 -4.16 33.96
CA SER A 754 -19.20 -4.55 34.02
C SER A 754 -18.27 -3.34 34.06
N CYS A 755 -18.60 -2.29 33.32
CA CYS A 755 -17.87 -1.02 33.32
C CYS A 755 -17.93 -0.36 34.70
N LEU A 756 -19.10 -0.28 35.33
CA LEU A 756 -19.24 0.23 36.69
C LEU A 756 -18.46 -0.59 37.73
N VAL A 757 -18.49 -1.92 37.64
CA VAL A 757 -17.67 -2.78 38.51
C VAL A 757 -16.19 -2.46 38.34
N LEU A 758 -15.72 -2.27 37.11
CA LEU A 758 -14.34 -1.86 36.84
C LEU A 758 -14.02 -0.46 37.39
N GLU A 759 -14.94 0.50 37.29
CA GLU A 759 -14.79 1.87 37.86
C GLU A 759 -14.62 1.83 39.38
N ILE A 760 -15.48 1.07 40.08
CA ILE A 760 -15.44 0.92 41.53
C ILE A 760 -14.16 0.19 41.94
N TRP A 761 -13.87 -0.94 41.30
CA TRP A 761 -12.70 -1.75 41.60
C TRP A 761 -11.38 -1.01 41.36
N ALA A 762 -11.26 -0.32 40.23
CA ALA A 762 -10.12 0.53 39.89
C ALA A 762 -9.87 1.61 40.94
N SER A 763 -10.96 2.27 41.33
CA SER A 763 -10.92 3.35 42.31
C SER A 763 -10.48 2.84 43.68
N LEU A 764 -11.06 1.74 44.16
CA LEU A 764 -10.66 1.10 45.42
C LEU A 764 -9.20 0.67 45.41
N ARG A 765 -8.72 0.11 44.29
CA ARG A 765 -7.31 -0.29 44.17
C ARG A 765 -6.36 0.91 44.22
N MET A 766 -6.66 1.96 43.47
CA MET A 766 -5.87 3.20 43.50
C MET A 766 -5.86 3.83 44.88
N GLU A 767 -6.98 3.73 45.59
CA GLU A 767 -7.14 4.21 46.95
C GLU A 767 -6.16 3.54 47.93
N MET A 768 -5.85 2.26 47.69
CA MET A 768 -4.87 1.48 48.44
C MET A 768 -3.43 1.74 47.97
N VAL A 769 -3.17 1.75 46.66
CA VAL A 769 -1.83 1.87 46.08
C VAL A 769 -1.23 3.26 46.22
N ARG A 770 -2.04 4.34 46.12
CA ARG A 770 -1.56 5.73 46.24
C ARG A 770 -0.90 6.02 47.59
N ASN A 771 -1.30 5.27 48.62
CA ASN A 771 -0.70 5.37 49.94
C ASN A 771 0.64 4.61 50.04
N ALA A 772 0.93 3.70 49.11
CA ALA A 772 2.08 2.81 49.16
C ALA A 772 3.21 3.17 48.17
N THR A 773 2.93 3.34 46.87
CA THR A 773 4.00 3.40 45.84
C THR A 773 3.81 4.41 44.71
N GLY A 774 2.60 4.97 44.51
CA GLY A 774 2.33 5.94 43.45
C GLY A 774 2.32 5.38 42.01
N GLU A 775 2.42 4.06 41.83
CA GLU A 775 2.37 3.40 40.52
C GLU A 775 0.94 3.33 39.95
N ASP A 776 0.82 3.25 38.62
CA ASP A 776 -0.46 3.00 37.92
C ASP A 776 -1.01 1.64 38.39
N PRO A 777 -2.20 1.58 39.03
CA PRO A 777 -2.76 0.35 39.58
C PRO A 777 -3.02 -0.73 38.52
N PHE A 778 -3.06 -0.35 37.23
CA PHE A 778 -3.21 -1.27 36.12
C PHE A 778 -1.90 -1.68 35.45
N GLY A 779 -0.78 -0.99 35.71
CA GLY A 779 0.57 -1.36 35.26
C GLY A 779 0.65 -1.79 33.78
N GLU A 780 1.61 -2.66 33.45
CA GLU A 780 1.75 -3.30 32.14
C GLU A 780 0.45 -4.01 31.68
N LYS A 781 0.30 -4.25 30.36
CA LYS A 781 -0.88 -4.86 29.74
C LYS A 781 -1.24 -6.22 30.37
N ARG A 782 -2.17 -6.23 31.33
CA ARG A 782 -2.68 -7.43 32.03
C ARG A 782 -4.08 -7.80 31.57
N THR A 783 -4.39 -9.08 31.61
CA THR A 783 -5.74 -9.64 31.36
C THR A 783 -6.67 -9.44 32.56
N ILE A 784 -7.99 -9.54 32.37
CA ILE A 784 -8.94 -9.49 33.49
C ILE A 784 -8.62 -10.61 34.50
N LYS A 785 -8.24 -11.79 34.00
CA LYS A 785 -7.85 -12.95 34.80
C LYS A 785 -6.68 -12.66 35.75
N GLU A 786 -5.61 -12.05 35.25
CA GLU A 786 -4.44 -11.69 36.04
C GLU A 786 -4.80 -10.64 37.09
N MET A 787 -5.60 -9.63 36.69
CA MET A 787 -6.07 -8.60 37.61
C MET A 787 -6.91 -9.18 38.75
N CYS A 788 -7.82 -10.11 38.44
CA CYS A 788 -8.64 -10.82 39.44
C CYS A 788 -7.78 -11.68 40.37
N THR A 789 -6.61 -12.15 39.91
CA THR A 789 -5.69 -12.95 40.72
C THR A 789 -4.91 -12.11 41.71
N MET A 790 -4.51 -10.91 41.28
CA MET A 790 -3.71 -10.02 42.11
C MET A 790 -4.52 -9.24 43.14
N CYS A 791 -5.80 -8.98 42.87
CA CYS A 791 -6.63 -8.07 43.66
C CYS A 791 -8.07 -8.58 43.81
N SER A 792 -8.22 -9.87 44.11
CA SER A 792 -9.52 -10.53 44.34
C SER A 792 -10.32 -9.83 45.44
N LEU A 793 -9.68 -9.50 46.57
CA LEU A 793 -10.35 -8.85 47.72
C LEU A 793 -10.99 -7.50 47.36
N THR A 794 -10.32 -6.65 46.59
CA THR A 794 -10.90 -5.34 46.21
C THR A 794 -12.00 -5.48 45.16
N LEU A 795 -11.92 -6.49 44.30
CA LEU A 795 -13.00 -6.83 43.37
C LEU A 795 -14.24 -7.32 44.11
N PHE A 796 -14.05 -8.14 45.15
CA PHE A 796 -15.13 -8.59 46.03
C PHE A 796 -15.84 -7.40 46.70
N ILE A 797 -15.07 -6.50 47.32
CA ILE A 797 -15.61 -5.33 48.00
C ILE A 797 -16.35 -4.43 47.01
N ALA A 798 -15.80 -4.22 45.82
CA ALA A 798 -16.47 -3.45 44.77
C ALA A 798 -17.85 -4.02 44.40
N LEU A 799 -17.92 -5.34 44.21
CA LEU A 799 -19.18 -6.04 43.90
C LEU A 799 -20.16 -6.01 45.07
N ALA A 800 -19.70 -6.26 46.30
CA ALA A 800 -20.54 -6.23 47.48
C ALA A 800 -21.14 -4.82 47.70
N GLN A 801 -20.34 -3.77 47.53
CA GLN A 801 -20.81 -2.38 47.60
C GLN A 801 -21.88 -2.09 46.53
N LEU A 802 -21.63 -2.52 45.29
CA LEU A 802 -22.58 -2.33 44.20
C LEU A 802 -23.91 -3.08 44.43
N ILE A 803 -23.84 -4.34 44.87
CA ILE A 803 -25.02 -5.17 45.16
C ILE A 803 -25.83 -4.56 46.30
N ALA A 804 -25.16 -4.12 47.37
CA ALA A 804 -25.81 -3.44 48.50
C ALA A 804 -26.47 -2.11 48.08
N ALA A 805 -25.85 -1.37 47.15
CA ALA A 805 -26.41 -0.13 46.61
C ALA A 805 -27.54 -0.35 45.60
N CYS A 806 -27.62 -1.53 44.98
CA CYS A 806 -28.61 -1.87 43.95
C CYS A 806 -29.40 -3.15 44.29
N PRO A 807 -30.15 -3.17 45.42
CA PRO A 807 -30.84 -4.39 45.87
C PRO A 807 -31.98 -4.85 44.95
N HIS A 808 -32.40 -4.02 43.99
CA HIS A 808 -33.43 -4.33 42.98
C HIS A 808 -32.87 -5.00 41.72
N LEU A 809 -31.54 -5.10 41.58
CA LEU A 809 -30.91 -5.83 40.50
C LEU A 809 -30.93 -7.33 40.83
N THR A 810 -31.45 -8.11 39.91
CA THR A 810 -31.38 -9.57 39.94
C THR A 810 -30.69 -10.09 38.71
N ALA A 811 -30.30 -11.35 38.73
CA ALA A 811 -29.78 -12.01 37.56
C ALA A 811 -30.59 -13.28 37.28
N LYS A 812 -30.93 -13.47 36.01
CA LYS A 812 -31.60 -14.68 35.50
C LYS A 812 -30.91 -15.09 34.21
N ASN A 813 -30.63 -16.38 34.05
CA ASN A 813 -29.96 -16.92 32.86
C ASN A 813 -28.63 -16.20 32.52
N ARG A 814 -27.85 -15.81 33.55
CA ARG A 814 -26.58 -15.07 33.40
C ARG A 814 -26.73 -13.68 32.77
N ARG A 815 -27.93 -13.10 32.75
CA ARG A 815 -28.20 -11.70 32.39
C ARG A 815 -28.73 -10.97 33.61
N VAL A 816 -28.26 -9.75 33.85
CA VAL A 816 -28.76 -8.90 34.93
C VAL A 816 -30.01 -8.20 34.43
N CYS A 817 -31.06 -8.24 35.25
CA CYS A 817 -32.35 -7.61 35.00
C CYS A 817 -32.78 -6.79 36.22
N ARG A 818 -33.77 -5.92 36.01
CA ARG A 818 -34.47 -5.25 37.11
C ARG A 818 -35.69 -6.10 37.46
N ASP A 819 -35.85 -6.46 38.73
CA ASP A 819 -37.06 -7.20 39.18
C ASP A 819 -38.34 -6.36 39.00
N HIS A 820 -38.21 -5.06 39.17
CA HIS A 820 -39.26 -4.07 38.93
C HIS A 820 -38.64 -2.80 38.31
N VAL A 821 -39.38 -2.10 37.45
CA VAL A 821 -38.98 -0.76 36.99
C VAL A 821 -39.11 0.16 38.20
N SER A 822 -38.04 0.32 38.98
CA SER A 822 -38.02 1.32 40.05
C SER A 822 -38.16 2.68 39.38
N PRO A 823 -39.26 3.43 39.61
CA PRO A 823 -39.46 4.68 38.87
C PRO A 823 -38.50 5.79 39.34
N ARG A 824 -37.76 5.57 40.44
CA ARG A 824 -36.95 6.58 41.15
C ARG A 824 -35.80 5.91 41.92
N ALA A 825 -34.57 6.32 41.62
CA ALA A 825 -33.40 6.06 42.44
C ALA A 825 -32.83 7.41 42.95
N ALA A 826 -32.09 7.40 44.06
CA ALA A 826 -31.44 8.61 44.55
C ALA A 826 -30.43 9.16 43.53
N ALA A 827 -29.73 8.25 42.85
CA ALA A 827 -28.91 8.53 41.69
C ALA A 827 -28.83 7.29 40.78
N SER A 828 -28.47 7.49 39.51
CA SER A 828 -28.16 6.40 38.59
C SER A 828 -26.84 6.62 37.85
N ARG A 829 -26.16 5.53 37.51
CA ARG A 829 -25.01 5.56 36.61
C ARG A 829 -25.49 5.44 35.16
N GLU A 830 -25.20 6.47 34.39
CA GLU A 830 -25.62 6.61 33.00
C GLU A 830 -24.41 6.80 32.09
N TRP A 831 -24.56 6.43 30.83
CA TRP A 831 -23.67 6.89 29.77
C TRP A 831 -24.15 8.26 29.26
N TYR A 832 -23.34 8.97 28.49
CA TYR A 832 -23.76 10.21 27.84
C TYR A 832 -25.03 10.01 27.02
N HIS A 833 -25.12 8.91 26.27
CA HIS A 833 -26.29 8.66 25.43
C HIS A 833 -27.55 8.38 26.25
N THR A 834 -27.47 7.54 27.30
CA THR A 834 -28.63 7.27 28.16
C THR A 834 -29.00 8.47 29.03
N ALA A 835 -28.03 9.22 29.53
CA ALA A 835 -28.27 10.49 30.21
C ALA A 835 -29.01 11.46 29.27
N SER A 836 -28.55 11.61 28.02
CA SER A 836 -29.21 12.47 27.03
C SER A 836 -30.65 12.06 26.77
N ALA A 837 -30.94 10.76 26.69
CA ALA A 837 -32.31 10.26 26.59
C ALA A 837 -33.15 10.64 27.82
N ILE A 838 -32.65 10.37 29.03
CA ILE A 838 -33.32 10.71 30.29
C ILE A 838 -33.63 12.21 30.40
N PHE A 839 -32.67 13.08 30.08
CA PHE A 839 -32.84 14.53 30.14
C PHE A 839 -33.83 15.06 29.10
N ARG A 840 -33.96 14.41 27.94
CA ARG A 840 -34.98 14.77 26.94
C ARG A 840 -36.37 14.33 27.37
N GLU A 841 -36.51 13.10 27.86
CA GLU A 841 -37.80 12.55 28.27
C GLU A 841 -38.32 13.19 29.56
N ARG A 842 -37.43 13.48 30.52
CA ARG A 842 -37.81 13.84 31.90
C ARG A 842 -37.28 15.19 32.38
N GLY A 843 -36.40 15.85 31.62
CA GLY A 843 -35.71 17.06 32.09
C GLY A 843 -36.63 18.25 32.38
N ASN A 844 -37.82 18.29 31.79
CA ASN A 844 -38.82 19.33 32.08
C ASN A 844 -39.67 18.99 33.31
N GLU A 845 -39.88 17.71 33.60
CA GLU A 845 -40.68 17.26 34.75
C GLU A 845 -39.86 17.21 36.03
N ARG A 846 -38.56 16.92 35.91
CA ARG A 846 -37.67 16.68 37.04
C ARG A 846 -36.44 17.57 36.97
N ARG A 847 -36.03 18.07 38.14
CA ARG A 847 -34.79 18.82 38.29
C ARG A 847 -33.62 17.85 38.33
N LEU A 848 -33.22 17.32 37.20
CA LEU A 848 -32.07 16.42 37.10
C LEU A 848 -30.77 17.22 37.05
N VAL A 849 -29.73 16.69 37.70
CA VAL A 849 -28.37 17.21 37.67
C VAL A 849 -27.39 16.11 37.32
N LEU A 850 -26.30 16.51 36.67
CA LEU A 850 -25.17 15.65 36.39
C LEU A 850 -24.09 15.83 37.46
N LEU A 851 -23.63 14.70 37.96
CA LEU A 851 -22.56 14.59 38.93
C LEU A 851 -21.40 13.80 38.32
N ARG A 852 -20.19 14.15 38.75
CA ARG A 852 -18.97 13.38 38.48
C ARG A 852 -19.06 11.98 39.08
N LEU A 853 -18.39 11.00 38.46
CA LEU A 853 -18.23 9.68 39.06
C LEU A 853 -17.42 9.77 40.37
N PRO A 854 -17.84 9.07 41.43
CA PRO A 854 -17.00 8.86 42.60
C PRO A 854 -15.70 8.12 42.23
N GLY A 855 -14.68 8.29 43.07
CA GLY A 855 -13.41 7.61 42.94
C GLY A 855 -12.44 8.25 41.94
N PHE A 856 -11.56 7.43 41.40
CA PHE A 856 -10.39 7.87 40.62
C PHE A 856 -10.46 7.45 39.15
N PHE A 857 -11.45 6.66 38.75
CA PHE A 857 -11.54 6.12 37.39
C PHE A 857 -12.94 6.27 36.80
N SER A 858 -12.99 6.60 35.52
CA SER A 858 -14.15 6.43 34.67
C SER A 858 -13.80 5.44 33.56
N THR A 859 -14.66 4.47 33.30
CA THR A 859 -14.52 3.66 32.10
C THR A 859 -14.96 4.46 30.90
N ARG A 860 -14.16 4.33 29.85
CA ARG A 860 -14.45 4.95 28.56
C ARG A 860 -15.12 3.92 27.66
N GLY A 861 -16.24 4.30 27.07
CA GLY A 861 -17.01 3.52 26.10
C GLY A 861 -16.66 3.97 24.69
N ASP A 862 -15.52 3.56 24.17
CA ASP A 862 -15.11 3.95 22.82
C ASP A 862 -15.66 3.02 21.77
N TRP A 863 -16.25 3.62 20.74
CA TRP A 863 -16.63 2.94 19.53
C TRP A 863 -15.72 3.40 18.41
N SER A 864 -15.27 2.45 17.63
CA SER A 864 -14.50 2.66 16.42
C SER A 864 -15.32 2.23 15.20
N LEU A 865 -14.93 2.72 14.03
CA LEU A 865 -15.36 2.18 12.75
C LEU A 865 -14.21 1.39 12.15
N ALA A 866 -14.54 0.24 11.58
CA ALA A 866 -13.63 -0.57 10.79
C ALA A 866 -14.26 -0.89 9.44
N ALA A 867 -13.44 -1.42 8.54
CA ALA A 867 -13.88 -1.97 7.27
C ALA A 867 -13.42 -3.42 7.16
N ALA A 868 -14.22 -4.29 6.54
CA ALA A 868 -13.79 -5.69 6.38
C ALA A 868 -12.65 -5.78 5.36
N ALA A 869 -11.67 -6.65 5.61
CA ALA A 869 -10.59 -6.95 4.67
C ALA A 869 -11.10 -7.51 3.34
N GLY A 870 -12.21 -8.27 3.38
CA GLY A 870 -12.89 -8.81 2.20
C GLY A 870 -13.72 -7.77 1.41
N SER A 871 -13.76 -6.50 1.84
CA SER A 871 -14.52 -5.45 1.15
C SER A 871 -14.13 -5.33 -0.33
N ARG A 872 -15.13 -5.25 -1.20
CA ARG A 872 -14.93 -5.16 -2.66
C ARG A 872 -14.04 -3.97 -3.05
N SER A 873 -14.23 -2.82 -2.41
CA SER A 873 -13.46 -1.58 -2.62
C SER A 873 -13.03 -0.94 -1.29
N PRO A 874 -11.72 -0.97 -0.98
CA PRO A 874 -11.14 -0.23 0.14
C PRO A 874 -11.40 1.28 0.04
N LEU A 875 -11.33 1.85 -1.16
CA LEU A 875 -11.58 3.29 -1.35
C LEU A 875 -13.02 3.65 -1.01
N LEU A 876 -14.00 2.83 -1.40
CA LEU A 876 -15.40 3.06 -1.05
C LEU A 876 -15.60 3.03 0.47
N ALA A 877 -14.96 2.09 1.16
CA ALA A 877 -14.95 2.05 2.62
C ALA A 877 -14.29 3.31 3.21
N HIS A 878 -13.16 3.78 2.67
CA HIS A 878 -12.54 5.04 3.09
C HIS A 878 -13.49 6.24 2.93
N ARG A 879 -14.26 6.32 1.85
CA ARG A 879 -15.25 7.41 1.66
C ARG A 879 -16.39 7.36 2.67
N ALA A 880 -16.85 6.15 3.01
CA ALA A 880 -17.85 5.97 4.06
C ALA A 880 -17.28 6.40 5.43
N LEU A 881 -16.05 6.00 5.74
CA LEU A 881 -15.32 6.42 6.94
C LEU A 881 -15.12 7.95 6.99
N ASP A 882 -14.75 8.58 5.87
CA ASP A 882 -14.60 10.03 5.75
C ASP A 882 -15.92 10.75 6.13
N ILE A 883 -17.06 10.29 5.62
CA ILE A 883 -18.37 10.88 5.91
C ILE A 883 -18.75 10.67 7.38
N LEU A 884 -18.67 9.43 7.89
CA LEU A 884 -19.02 9.09 9.28
C LEU A 884 -18.15 9.83 10.32
N SER A 885 -16.89 10.09 9.98
CA SER A 885 -15.94 10.84 10.81
C SER A 885 -15.88 12.35 10.49
N SER A 886 -16.77 12.84 9.64
CA SER A 886 -16.87 14.27 9.32
C SER A 886 -17.18 15.11 10.56
N ARG A 887 -16.75 16.39 10.55
CA ARG A 887 -17.08 17.34 11.62
C ARG A 887 -18.60 17.49 11.82
N ARG A 888 -19.36 17.50 10.72
CA ARG A 888 -20.82 17.63 10.75
C ARG A 888 -21.48 16.45 11.45
N LEU A 889 -21.12 15.21 11.11
CA LEU A 889 -21.71 14.05 11.77
C LEU A 889 -21.24 13.90 13.23
N ASN A 890 -20.00 14.28 13.56
CA ASN A 890 -19.56 14.38 14.96
C ASN A 890 -20.39 15.39 15.76
N LEU A 891 -20.69 16.56 15.17
CA LEU A 891 -21.52 17.58 15.82
C LEU A 891 -22.96 17.11 16.01
N LEU A 892 -23.54 16.45 15.01
CA LEU A 892 -24.88 15.88 15.12
C LEU A 892 -24.95 14.78 16.18
N ARG A 893 -23.97 13.85 16.23
CA ARG A 893 -23.89 12.85 17.32
C ARG A 893 -23.85 13.50 18.71
N LEU A 894 -23.09 14.58 18.84
CA LEU A 894 -23.05 15.36 20.08
C LEU A 894 -24.41 15.99 20.39
N GLN A 895 -25.02 16.70 19.44
CA GLN A 895 -26.26 17.44 19.64
C GLN A 895 -27.49 16.54 19.82
N ASP A 896 -27.46 15.35 19.23
CA ASP A 896 -28.52 14.33 19.30
C ASP A 896 -28.29 13.35 20.45
N GLY A 897 -27.20 13.51 21.22
CA GLY A 897 -26.98 12.75 22.45
C GLY A 897 -26.64 11.29 22.20
N ILE A 898 -25.90 11.02 21.12
CA ILE A 898 -25.53 9.66 20.70
C ILE A 898 -24.13 9.31 21.18
N GLY A 899 -23.24 10.30 21.20
CA GLY A 899 -21.85 10.10 21.59
C GLY A 899 -21.06 11.39 21.51
N LEU A 900 -19.92 11.43 22.17
CA LEU A 900 -19.03 12.58 22.18
C LEU A 900 -18.09 12.55 20.96
N PRO A 901 -17.66 13.72 20.49
CA PRO A 901 -16.84 13.81 19.30
C PRO A 901 -15.42 13.33 19.56
N VAL A 902 -14.93 12.46 18.67
CA VAL A 902 -13.55 11.94 18.65
C VAL A 902 -12.58 12.84 17.87
N ARG A 903 -13.14 13.82 17.15
CA ARG A 903 -12.43 14.78 16.31
C ARG A 903 -12.63 16.19 16.85
N ASP A 904 -11.64 17.05 16.63
CA ASP A 904 -11.78 18.47 16.88
C ASP A 904 -12.78 19.10 15.88
N ILE A 905 -14.02 19.29 16.35
CA ILE A 905 -15.10 19.94 15.60
C ILE A 905 -14.81 21.44 15.47
N VAL A 906 -14.38 22.04 16.58
CA VAL A 906 -14.08 23.48 16.72
C VAL A 906 -12.70 23.64 17.36
N ARG A 907 -12.20 24.88 17.37
CA ARG A 907 -10.94 25.21 18.07
C ARG A 907 -11.11 25.08 19.59
N ASP A 908 -10.03 24.87 20.33
CA ASP A 908 -10.05 24.71 21.79
C ASP A 908 -10.76 25.88 22.51
N ASP A 909 -10.59 27.10 22.02
CA ASP A 909 -11.25 28.32 22.53
C ASP A 909 -12.76 28.36 22.24
N GLN A 910 -13.20 27.66 21.19
CA GLN A 910 -14.60 27.53 20.78
C GLN A 910 -15.28 26.28 21.35
N MET A 911 -14.57 25.36 22.02
CA MET A 911 -15.22 24.17 22.59
C MET A 911 -16.32 24.52 23.59
N GLY A 912 -16.20 25.67 24.27
CA GLY A 912 -17.22 26.17 25.19
C GLY A 912 -18.50 26.67 24.50
N GLU A 913 -18.51 26.79 23.17
CA GLU A 913 -19.69 27.16 22.37
C GLU A 913 -20.48 25.93 21.91
N LEU A 914 -19.85 24.75 21.89
CA LEU A 914 -20.53 23.52 21.51
C LEU A 914 -21.50 23.08 22.62
N VAL A 915 -22.77 22.94 22.24
CA VAL A 915 -23.83 22.47 23.13
C VAL A 915 -24.10 20.98 22.91
N THR A 916 -24.34 20.27 24.01
CA THR A 916 -24.74 18.86 24.06
C THR A 916 -26.26 18.71 23.93
N ALA A 917 -26.74 17.47 23.87
CA ALA A 917 -28.17 17.15 23.94
C ALA A 917 -28.80 17.36 25.33
N ILE A 918 -27.97 17.50 26.36
CA ILE A 918 -28.40 17.54 27.76
C ILE A 918 -28.83 18.96 28.13
N ASN A 919 -30.11 19.11 28.51
CA ASN A 919 -30.64 20.35 29.08
C ASN A 919 -30.66 20.24 30.60
N ILE A 920 -29.79 20.98 31.29
CA ILE A 920 -29.80 21.04 32.75
C ILE A 920 -30.61 22.24 33.22
N LEU A 921 -31.29 22.11 34.36
CA LEU A 921 -31.84 23.28 35.05
C LEU A 921 -30.68 24.06 35.67
N ASP A 922 -30.57 25.35 35.35
CA ASP A 922 -29.61 26.24 35.98
C ASP A 922 -30.32 27.04 37.08
N PRO A 923 -30.09 26.73 38.37
CA PRO A 923 -30.72 27.44 39.48
C PRO A 923 -30.39 28.94 39.49
N ALA A 924 -29.25 29.34 38.93
CA ALA A 924 -28.84 30.74 38.89
C ALA A 924 -29.64 31.55 37.87
N ILE A 925 -30.10 30.90 36.78
CA ILE A 925 -30.88 31.54 35.72
C ILE A 925 -32.39 31.33 35.93
N GLY A 926 -32.77 30.34 36.75
CA GLY A 926 -34.18 29.98 36.94
C GLY A 926 -34.80 29.30 35.71
N GLY A 927 -33.98 28.76 34.81
CA GLY A 927 -34.42 28.14 33.56
C GLY A 927 -33.50 26.99 33.12
N SER A 928 -33.90 26.25 32.09
CA SER A 928 -33.07 25.20 31.50
C SER A 928 -32.03 25.79 30.54
N ARG A 929 -30.82 25.26 30.55
CA ARG A 929 -29.80 25.53 29.53
C ARG A 929 -29.19 24.24 29.01
N ARG A 930 -28.76 24.26 27.74
CA ARG A 930 -27.94 23.17 27.22
C ARG A 930 -26.58 23.17 27.89
N LEU A 931 -26.14 21.99 28.31
CA LEU A 931 -24.80 21.79 28.83
C LEU A 931 -23.80 21.92 27.68
N ARG A 932 -22.69 22.61 27.92
CA ARG A 932 -21.62 22.77 26.94
C ARG A 932 -20.69 21.56 26.94
N LEU A 933 -20.03 21.29 25.82
CA LEU A 933 -19.07 20.19 25.70
C LEU A 933 -17.92 20.35 26.70
N SER A 934 -17.43 21.57 26.93
CA SER A 934 -16.38 21.79 27.94
C SER A 934 -16.84 21.43 29.36
N GLU A 935 -18.13 21.62 29.67
CA GLU A 935 -18.69 21.29 30.98
C GLU A 935 -18.90 19.77 31.11
N ILE A 936 -19.38 19.09 30.06
CA ILE A 936 -19.50 17.63 30.13
C ILE A 936 -18.14 16.95 30.21
N VAL A 937 -17.17 17.44 29.44
CA VAL A 937 -15.78 16.98 29.50
C VAL A 937 -15.20 17.26 30.87
N SER A 938 -15.58 18.32 31.60
CA SER A 938 -15.05 18.51 32.95
C SER A 938 -15.60 17.54 34.00
N ILE A 939 -16.75 16.91 33.74
CA ILE A 939 -17.34 15.86 34.60
C ILE A 939 -16.52 14.57 34.53
N GLY A 940 -16.20 14.11 33.32
CA GLY A 940 -15.54 12.82 33.11
C GLY A 940 -14.04 12.91 32.77
N ALA A 941 -13.61 14.01 32.16
CA ALA A 941 -12.35 14.12 31.43
C ALA A 941 -11.40 15.21 31.91
N ASP A 942 -11.80 16.09 32.84
CA ASP A 942 -10.88 17.14 33.27
C ASP A 942 -9.68 16.48 33.96
N TRP A 943 -8.47 16.86 33.51
CA TRP A 943 -7.16 16.41 33.98
C TRP A 943 -6.86 16.91 35.40
N THR A 944 -7.87 16.94 36.26
CA THR A 944 -7.73 17.06 37.69
C THR A 944 -6.73 16.00 38.15
N PRO A 945 -5.60 16.41 38.77
CA PRO A 945 -4.57 15.47 39.21
C PRO A 945 -5.20 14.38 40.08
N GLY A 946 -5.21 13.14 39.57
CA GLY A 946 -5.71 11.97 40.29
C GLY A 946 -6.92 11.26 39.68
N PHE A 947 -7.59 11.78 38.65
CA PHE A 947 -8.64 11.04 37.95
C PHE A 947 -8.19 10.56 36.59
N ASN A 948 -8.42 9.28 36.29
CA ASN A 948 -7.85 8.57 35.16
C ASN A 948 -8.93 7.91 34.32
N TRP A 949 -8.68 7.84 33.01
CA TRP A 949 -9.48 7.03 32.11
C TRP A 949 -9.09 5.56 32.22
N LEU A 950 -10.08 4.70 32.51
CA LEU A 950 -9.92 3.26 32.39
C LEU A 950 -10.30 2.82 30.98
N TRP A 951 -9.30 2.78 30.11
CA TRP A 951 -9.41 2.30 28.74
C TRP A 951 -9.51 0.78 28.75
N ARG A 952 -10.62 0.21 28.26
CA ARG A 952 -10.79 -1.26 28.23
C ARG A 952 -9.77 -1.90 27.30
N SER A 953 -9.36 -1.19 26.25
CA SER A 953 -8.26 -1.56 25.34
C SER A 953 -6.87 -1.68 26.02
N ARG A 954 -6.67 -1.08 27.21
CA ARG A 954 -5.44 -1.30 28.00
C ARG A 954 -5.44 -2.64 28.74
N ILE A 955 -6.62 -3.26 28.92
CA ILE A 955 -6.74 -4.60 29.49
C ILE A 955 -6.54 -5.60 28.36
N LEU A 956 -5.51 -6.44 28.49
CA LEU A 956 -5.14 -7.41 27.47
C LEU A 956 -6.28 -8.41 27.24
N ARG A 957 -6.67 -8.63 25.98
CA ARG A 957 -7.74 -9.57 25.58
C ARG A 957 -9.11 -9.25 26.20
N TYR A 958 -9.38 -7.99 26.52
CA TYR A 958 -10.68 -7.60 27.07
C TYR A 958 -11.85 -7.96 26.16
N ASP A 959 -11.69 -7.94 24.83
CA ASP A 959 -12.69 -8.44 23.89
C ASP A 959 -13.19 -9.84 24.22
N ARG A 960 -12.27 -10.75 24.51
CA ARG A 960 -12.59 -12.14 24.86
C ARG A 960 -13.06 -12.25 26.30
N ASP A 961 -12.38 -11.56 27.22
CA ASP A 961 -12.62 -11.69 28.64
C ASP A 961 -13.93 -11.01 29.09
N SER A 962 -14.36 -9.94 28.40
CA SER A 962 -15.54 -9.14 28.77
C SER A 962 -16.83 -9.97 28.80
N PHE A 963 -17.01 -10.90 27.86
CA PHE A 963 -18.16 -11.80 27.82
C PHE A 963 -18.23 -12.68 29.08
N TYR A 964 -17.11 -13.28 29.45
CA TYR A 964 -17.01 -14.12 30.65
C TYR A 964 -17.13 -13.28 31.92
N PHE A 965 -16.51 -12.10 31.95
CA PHE A 965 -16.59 -11.17 33.07
C PHE A 965 -18.04 -10.72 33.33
N ARG A 966 -18.80 -10.36 32.29
CA ARG A 966 -20.23 -10.02 32.39
C ARG A 966 -21.05 -11.18 32.97
N ARG A 967 -20.88 -12.38 32.42
CA ARG A 967 -21.58 -13.59 32.91
C ARG A 967 -21.22 -13.91 34.36
N TRP A 968 -19.97 -13.69 34.73
CA TRP A 968 -19.53 -13.87 36.10
C TRP A 968 -20.12 -12.82 37.04
N VAL A 969 -20.11 -11.53 36.68
CA VAL A 969 -20.79 -10.47 37.47
C VAL A 969 -22.27 -10.81 37.67
N ALA A 970 -22.96 -11.25 36.61
CA ALA A 970 -24.36 -11.68 36.72
C ALA A 970 -24.53 -12.85 37.71
N ARG A 971 -23.66 -13.85 37.64
CA ARG A 971 -23.66 -14.98 38.58
C ARG A 971 -23.37 -14.53 40.02
N MET A 972 -22.44 -13.60 40.22
CA MET A 972 -22.14 -13.06 41.55
C MET A 972 -23.35 -12.32 42.15
N ILE A 973 -24.14 -11.64 41.32
CA ILE A 973 -25.40 -11.01 41.76
C ILE A 973 -26.44 -12.07 42.12
N GLU A 974 -26.62 -13.09 41.28
CA GLU A 974 -27.54 -14.22 41.50
C GLU A 974 -27.27 -14.93 42.82
N GLU A 975 -25.99 -15.18 43.13
CA GLU A 975 -25.55 -15.93 44.30
C GLU A 975 -25.24 -15.02 45.52
N SER A 976 -25.53 -13.72 45.44
CA SER A 976 -25.13 -12.71 46.44
C SER A 976 -25.51 -13.06 47.88
N ALA A 977 -26.66 -13.69 48.09
CA ALA A 977 -27.11 -14.12 49.41
C ALA A 977 -26.24 -15.22 50.05
N GLU A 978 -25.51 -16.00 49.24
CA GLU A 978 -24.67 -17.11 49.71
C GLU A 978 -23.27 -16.64 50.13
N TRP A 979 -22.72 -15.63 49.46
CA TRP A 979 -21.33 -15.22 49.63
C TRP A 979 -21.15 -13.85 50.30
N ILE A 980 -22.19 -13.01 50.39
CA ILE A 980 -22.16 -11.78 51.21
C ILE A 980 -22.66 -12.12 52.62
N PRO A 981 -21.79 -12.11 53.65
CA PRO A 981 -22.20 -12.41 55.02
C PRO A 981 -23.29 -11.43 55.49
N ASN A 982 -24.21 -11.91 56.32
CA ASN A 982 -25.30 -11.07 56.85
C ASN A 982 -24.77 -9.83 57.58
N GLU A 983 -23.61 -9.92 58.24
CA GLU A 983 -22.99 -8.77 58.92
C GLU A 983 -22.46 -7.69 57.96
N LEU A 984 -22.21 -8.03 56.69
CA LEU A 984 -21.69 -7.14 55.66
C LEU A 984 -22.75 -6.72 54.63
N LYS A 985 -24.03 -7.05 54.85
CA LYS A 985 -25.12 -6.59 53.97
C LYS A 985 -25.36 -5.09 54.06
N GLY A 986 -24.92 -4.46 55.15
CA GLY A 986 -24.96 -3.01 55.33
C GLY A 986 -23.82 -2.31 54.60
N LEU A 987 -24.15 -1.24 53.89
CA LEU A 987 -23.18 -0.47 53.13
C LEU A 987 -22.14 0.25 54.02
N ASP A 988 -22.53 0.64 55.23
CA ASP A 988 -21.63 1.24 56.22
C ASP A 988 -20.54 0.24 56.66
N ALA A 989 -20.92 -1.03 56.87
CA ALA A 989 -19.97 -2.09 57.22
C ALA A 989 -18.97 -2.34 56.08
N LEU A 990 -19.44 -2.40 54.83
CA LEU A 990 -18.56 -2.55 53.67
C LEU A 990 -17.62 -1.35 53.45
N THR A 991 -18.12 -0.13 53.71
CA THR A 991 -17.31 1.08 53.62
C THR A 991 -16.23 1.11 54.69
N GLU A 992 -16.54 0.66 55.91
CA GLU A 992 -15.57 0.58 56.99
C GLU A 992 -14.53 -0.52 56.74
N VAL A 993 -14.93 -1.69 56.22
CA VAL A 993 -13.98 -2.73 55.79
C VAL A 993 -13.02 -2.21 54.72
N ALA A 994 -13.51 -1.49 53.72
CA ALA A 994 -12.66 -0.89 52.69
C ALA A 994 -11.65 0.12 53.27
N ARG A 995 -12.05 0.88 54.30
CA ARG A 995 -11.15 1.80 55.01
C ARG A 995 -10.13 1.07 55.87
N ASN A 996 -10.52 0.03 56.60
CA ASN A 996 -9.60 -0.68 57.51
C ASN A 996 -8.48 -1.36 56.73
N ILE A 997 -8.79 -1.95 55.57
CA ILE A 997 -7.80 -2.52 54.65
C ILE A 997 -6.75 -1.49 54.22
N ARG A 998 -7.12 -0.20 54.15
CA ARG A 998 -6.20 0.90 53.81
C ARG A 998 -5.16 1.17 54.90
N TYR A 999 -5.53 0.99 56.16
CA TYR A 999 -4.66 1.26 57.31
C TYR A 999 -3.69 0.11 57.60
N GLU A 1000 -4.07 -1.13 57.26
CA GLU A 1000 -3.26 -2.32 57.59
C GLU A 1000 -2.14 -2.60 56.57
N GLN A 1001 -2.25 -2.15 55.31
CA GLN A 1001 -1.20 -2.35 54.31
C GLN A 1001 0.09 -1.53 54.54
N SER A 1002 0.09 -0.54 55.43
CA SER A 1002 1.34 0.12 55.85
C SER A 1002 2.20 -0.74 56.79
N ASP A 1003 1.64 -1.81 57.38
CA ASP A 1003 2.32 -2.77 58.25
C ASP A 1003 2.18 -4.20 57.65
N GLN A 1004 2.99 -4.50 56.62
CA GLN A 1004 2.95 -5.76 55.87
C GLN A 1004 3.12 -7.03 56.73
N GLU A 1005 3.65 -6.96 57.94
CA GLU A 1005 3.83 -8.12 58.83
C GLU A 1005 2.54 -8.55 59.57
N SER A 1006 1.50 -7.71 59.63
CA SER A 1006 0.27 -7.98 60.42
C SER A 1006 -0.89 -8.62 59.66
N LEU A 1007 -0.82 -8.70 58.32
CA LEU A 1007 -1.91 -9.20 57.48
C LEU A 1007 -2.24 -10.69 57.72
N SER A 1008 -1.30 -11.48 58.24
CA SER A 1008 -1.49 -12.92 58.46
C SER A 1008 -2.40 -13.29 59.65
N ASP A 1009 -2.77 -12.32 60.49
CA ASP A 1009 -3.55 -12.55 61.73
C ASP A 1009 -5.02 -12.07 61.65
N LEU A 1010 -5.43 -11.51 60.50
CA LEU A 1010 -6.80 -11.08 60.32
C LEU A 1010 -7.72 -12.28 60.06
N SER A 1011 -8.57 -12.60 61.05
CA SER A 1011 -9.70 -13.54 60.92
C SER A 1011 -10.64 -13.23 59.73
N VAL A 1012 -10.52 -12.03 59.16
CA VAL A 1012 -11.20 -11.57 57.95
C VAL A 1012 -10.67 -12.26 56.69
N GLU A 1013 -9.39 -12.58 56.59
CA GLU A 1013 -8.87 -13.28 55.40
C GLU A 1013 -9.34 -14.74 55.37
N ARG A 1014 -9.22 -15.46 56.50
CA ARG A 1014 -9.59 -16.89 56.61
C ARG A 1014 -11.09 -17.18 56.59
N LYS A 1015 -11.95 -16.29 57.11
CA LYS A 1015 -13.41 -16.48 57.10
C LYS A 1015 -14.07 -16.01 55.80
N PHE A 1016 -13.46 -15.07 55.06
CA PHE A 1016 -14.12 -14.40 53.95
C PHE A 1016 -13.54 -14.76 52.57
N LEU A 1017 -12.23 -15.02 52.44
CA LEU A 1017 -11.63 -15.32 51.12
C LEU A 1017 -11.91 -16.73 50.63
N ARG A 1018 -11.99 -17.74 51.51
CA ARG A 1018 -12.05 -19.15 51.08
C ARG A 1018 -13.22 -19.47 50.11
N PRO A 1019 -14.47 -19.07 50.38
CA PRO A 1019 -15.60 -19.31 49.47
C PRO A 1019 -15.54 -18.45 48.20
N PHE A 1020 -14.89 -17.28 48.28
CA PHE A 1020 -14.72 -16.39 47.15
C PHE A 1020 -13.58 -16.83 46.23
N ASP A 1021 -12.48 -17.33 46.77
CA ASP A 1021 -11.36 -17.88 46.02
C ASP A 1021 -11.80 -19.08 45.16
N GLU A 1022 -12.70 -19.93 45.67
CA GLU A 1022 -13.33 -20.99 44.86
C GLU A 1022 -14.14 -20.41 43.69
N ARG A 1023 -14.88 -19.32 43.89
CA ARG A 1023 -15.68 -18.66 42.84
C ARG A 1023 -14.82 -17.86 41.85
N VAL A 1024 -13.72 -17.28 42.32
CA VAL A 1024 -12.69 -16.66 41.48
C VAL A 1024 -11.95 -17.72 40.68
N GLU A 1025 -11.70 -18.91 41.23
CA GLU A 1025 -11.17 -20.05 40.48
C GLU A 1025 -12.13 -20.53 39.37
N ILE A 1026 -13.45 -20.45 39.58
CA ILE A 1026 -14.42 -20.71 38.51
C ILE A 1026 -14.30 -19.67 37.39
N LEU A 1027 -14.15 -18.38 37.70
CA LEU A 1027 -13.87 -17.35 36.68
C LEU A 1027 -12.53 -17.63 35.99
N ARG A 1028 -11.48 -17.99 36.75
CA ARG A 1028 -10.16 -18.33 36.20
C ARG A 1028 -10.23 -19.54 35.27
N ALA A 1029 -11.03 -20.54 35.60
CA ALA A 1029 -11.26 -21.73 34.78
C ALA A 1029 -12.04 -21.39 33.51
N ALA A 1030 -13.09 -20.57 33.60
CA ALA A 1030 -13.85 -20.11 32.43
C ALA A 1030 -12.99 -19.27 31.47
N LEU A 1031 -12.11 -18.41 31.99
CA LEU A 1031 -11.16 -17.62 31.19
C LEU A 1031 -9.96 -18.44 30.65
N ARG A 1032 -9.79 -19.71 31.05
CA ARG A 1032 -8.77 -20.62 30.48
C ARG A 1032 -9.26 -21.34 29.22
N ILE A 1033 -10.58 -21.53 29.10
CA ILE A 1033 -11.26 -22.18 27.97
C ILE A 1033 -11.42 -21.14 26.86
#